data_AF-A0A6G0UU17-F1
#
_entry.id   AF-A0A6G0UU17-F1
#
_cell.length_a   1.000
_cell.length_b   1.000
_cell.length_c   1.000
_cell.angle_alpha   90.00
_cell.angle_beta   90.00
_cell.angle_gamma   90.00
#
_symmetry.space_group_name_H-M   'P 1'
#
loop_
_entity.id
_entity.type
_entity.pdbx_description
1 polymer ?
#
loop_
_entity_poly.entity_id
_entity_poly.type
_entity_poly.pdbx_seq_one_letter_code
_entity_poly.pdbx_strand_id
1 'polypeptide(L)'
;MDRNVQTKLYIIGGLVSLSSIFQMGYSNCYPNTAIDGFKSYLNNSLADRGQPMTDNIYTWLWSAILNIWFVGFAIGTWVAVPIADSLGRKKGLLVGNSITLISIAFMTISIIFEVFELLIVGRFLSAFASGISMSALILFLQEISPTHIRGSMSFFAELSFVVTNAVGGIAGMGFVLGDRLGLLVGLAIIPAVFSIVILLPLHETPKFLLLKHGNEVGTKDSLRFYMNYGEEESNEYMEKIVEEKNEASGNYRTLWKVTHLRRGLLLGLISMQITTSIWPVIYFSTEFLRRANVEYELAETFSSIMLIISTISTIVGMIVMEKFSRRKLFILVSSVNTSALVLFVICAQLQPLMDVVKYGCVVAIFFHGVTYSFATGPIAWFITAELVPMDFRALSQSIALSFNQFAALILTFITLPLYNLIESWALVPLFIIPMIFCLIYLYFNLPETKHRDIGEVIADLKKRKSDSMAASIQHEGLETILNENNLKSEDLEEAIRLIYGRRLQQLAIDSSVLDLAKDNDFQISGYVVKAQEEQLRRPRRVKVAAIQNKIVLPTTAPVVEQREAIHRRVGLLIEAAALAGAQVVGLQEAWTMPFAFCTRERLPWCEFAESAENGPTTKFLKTLASKHGIVIISPILERDEEKDEVIWNTAVVISHNGNVIGKSRKNHIPRVGDFNESTYYMESQLGHPVFETAFGRIGINICYGRHHPQNWMMYALNGAEIIFNPSATVNGLSEALWPIEARNAAIANHVFTVGINRVGSEEFPNEFTSGDGKPAHKVFGHFYGSSYIAAPDGSRTPGLSRSKDGVLICEVDLNLCRQTKDSWGFRMTQRLDLYGKEISEAAKPDYRPKIIREQ
;
A
#
# COMPACT_ATOMS: atom_id res chain seq x y z
N MET A 1 -24.99 -15.97 2.58
CA MET A 1 -25.83 -15.95 1.37
C MET A 1 -26.23 -17.38 1.03
N ASP A 2 -27.48 -17.61 0.66
CA ASP A 2 -27.95 -18.93 0.21
C ASP A 2 -27.24 -19.35 -1.09
N ARG A 3 -26.79 -20.60 -1.16
CA ARG A 3 -26.11 -21.21 -2.32
C ARG A 3 -26.99 -21.16 -3.58
N ASN A 4 -28.32 -21.13 -3.40
CA ASN A 4 -29.28 -20.97 -4.49
C ASN A 4 -29.22 -19.57 -5.13
N VAL A 5 -29.01 -18.51 -4.35
CA VAL A 5 -28.88 -17.13 -4.85
C VAL A 5 -27.59 -16.98 -5.66
N GLN A 6 -26.48 -17.57 -5.19
CA GLN A 6 -25.20 -17.52 -5.89
C GLN A 6 -25.30 -18.22 -7.26
N THR A 7 -25.93 -19.40 -7.28
CA THR A 7 -26.15 -20.17 -8.50
C THR A 7 -27.01 -19.40 -9.51
N LYS A 8 -28.10 -18.78 -9.04
CA LYS A 8 -28.95 -17.92 -9.87
C LYS A 8 -28.17 -16.76 -10.50
N LEU A 9 -27.35 -16.06 -9.71
CA LEU A 9 -26.54 -14.94 -10.20
C LEU A 9 -25.50 -15.37 -11.23
N TYR A 10 -24.83 -16.51 -11.04
CA TYR A 10 -23.90 -17.05 -12.04
C TYR A 10 -24.60 -17.45 -13.34
N ILE A 11 -25.80 -18.04 -13.28
CA ILE A 11 -26.58 -18.36 -14.48
C ILE A 11 -26.95 -17.07 -15.24
N ILE A 12 -27.48 -16.06 -14.54
CA ILE A 12 -27.82 -14.78 -15.15
C ILE A 12 -26.57 -14.11 -15.74
N GLY A 13 -25.49 -14.03 -14.96
CA GLY A 13 -24.23 -13.42 -15.37
C GLY A 13 -23.63 -14.09 -16.60
N GLY A 14 -23.60 -15.42 -16.64
CA GLY A 14 -23.10 -16.19 -17.78
C GLY A 14 -23.94 -16.03 -19.02
N LEU A 15 -25.28 -16.15 -18.92
CA LEU A 15 -26.17 -16.03 -20.07
C LEU A 15 -26.19 -14.61 -20.65
N VAL A 16 -26.25 -13.59 -19.80
CA VAL A 16 -26.26 -12.19 -20.23
C VAL A 16 -24.91 -11.83 -20.85
N SER A 17 -23.79 -12.23 -20.25
CA SER A 17 -22.46 -11.94 -20.79
C SER A 17 -22.24 -12.65 -22.13
N LEU A 18 -22.54 -13.95 -22.22
CA LEU A 18 -22.26 -14.73 -23.43
C LEU A 18 -23.07 -14.24 -24.63
N SER A 19 -24.31 -13.82 -24.41
CA SER A 19 -25.19 -13.33 -25.46
C SER A 19 -24.91 -11.87 -25.82
N SER A 20 -24.71 -10.99 -24.83
CA SER A 20 -24.66 -9.53 -25.04
C SER A 20 -23.38 -9.01 -25.70
N ILE A 21 -22.29 -9.77 -25.59
CA ILE A 21 -21.00 -9.45 -26.21
C ILE A 21 -20.52 -10.57 -27.15
N PHE A 22 -21.43 -11.46 -27.58
CA PHE A 22 -21.09 -12.55 -28.51
C PHE A 22 -20.36 -12.04 -29.75
N GLN A 23 -20.93 -11.01 -30.37
CA GLN A 23 -20.41 -10.43 -31.59
C GLN A 23 -19.03 -9.82 -31.40
N MET A 24 -18.70 -9.33 -30.19
CA MET A 24 -17.44 -8.69 -29.89
C MET A 24 -16.26 -9.64 -30.05
N GLY A 25 -16.32 -10.85 -29.47
CA GLY A 25 -15.26 -11.84 -29.67
C GLY A 25 -15.37 -12.52 -31.03
N TYR A 26 -16.58 -12.94 -31.41
CA TYR A 26 -16.82 -13.66 -32.65
C TYR A 26 -16.24 -12.94 -33.88
N SER A 27 -16.53 -11.64 -34.02
CA SER A 27 -16.13 -10.85 -35.20
C SER A 27 -14.71 -10.30 -35.20
N ASN A 28 -14.00 -10.42 -34.08
CA ASN A 28 -12.57 -10.16 -34.02
C ASN A 28 -11.75 -11.38 -34.45
N CYS A 29 -12.24 -12.59 -34.23
CA CYS A 29 -11.44 -13.77 -34.50
C CYS A 29 -11.67 -14.40 -35.88
N TYR A 30 -12.91 -14.47 -36.38
CA TYR A 30 -13.18 -15.14 -37.68
C TYR A 30 -12.44 -14.52 -38.88
N PRO A 31 -12.12 -13.20 -38.94
CA PRO A 31 -11.38 -12.66 -40.09
C PRO A 31 -9.97 -13.25 -40.22
N ASN A 32 -9.37 -13.70 -39.12
CA ASN A 32 -8.03 -14.28 -39.09
C ASN A 32 -7.98 -15.71 -39.67
N THR A 33 -9.07 -16.47 -39.56
CA THR A 33 -9.15 -17.84 -40.10
C THR A 33 -9.84 -17.89 -41.46
N ALA A 34 -10.72 -16.94 -41.79
CA ALA A 34 -11.41 -16.84 -43.07
C ALA A 34 -10.73 -15.90 -44.10
N ILE A 35 -9.39 -15.77 -44.05
CA ILE A 35 -8.62 -14.80 -44.85
C ILE A 35 -8.90 -14.96 -46.36
N ASP A 36 -8.87 -16.18 -46.87
CA ASP A 36 -9.04 -16.44 -48.31
C ASP A 36 -10.46 -16.14 -48.80
N GLY A 37 -11.47 -16.44 -47.96
CA GLY A 37 -12.86 -16.07 -48.22
C GLY A 37 -13.01 -14.56 -48.35
N PHE A 38 -12.49 -13.80 -47.38
CA PHE A 38 -12.56 -12.33 -47.42
C PHE A 38 -11.74 -11.73 -48.56
N LYS A 39 -10.58 -12.32 -48.89
CA LYS A 39 -9.77 -11.88 -50.04
C LYS A 39 -10.52 -12.07 -51.35
N SER A 40 -11.20 -13.21 -51.51
CA SER A 40 -12.04 -13.48 -52.69
C SER A 40 -13.21 -12.51 -52.78
N TYR A 41 -13.90 -12.26 -51.67
CA TYR A 41 -14.98 -11.28 -51.57
C TYR A 41 -14.55 -9.86 -51.99
N LEU A 42 -13.41 -9.38 -51.47
CA LEU A 42 -12.89 -8.06 -51.81
C LEU A 42 -12.48 -7.97 -53.28
N ASN A 43 -11.91 -9.04 -53.83
CA ASN A 43 -11.55 -9.11 -55.22
C ASN A 43 -12.78 -9.02 -56.13
N ASN A 44 -13.83 -9.79 -55.85
CA ASN A 44 -15.06 -9.77 -56.62
C ASN A 44 -15.72 -8.39 -56.59
N SER A 45 -15.82 -7.79 -55.38
CA SER A 45 -16.39 -6.47 -55.18
C SER A 45 -15.70 -5.36 -55.99
N LEU A 46 -14.37 -5.43 -56.15
CA LEU A 46 -13.59 -4.48 -56.94
C LEU A 46 -13.61 -4.81 -58.45
N ALA A 47 -13.58 -6.10 -58.79
CA ALA A 47 -13.65 -6.58 -60.17
C ALA A 47 -14.97 -6.17 -60.85
N ASP A 48 -16.10 -6.26 -60.13
CA ASP A 48 -17.42 -5.80 -60.59
C ASP A 48 -17.46 -4.30 -60.92
N ARG A 49 -16.49 -3.54 -60.41
CA ARG A 49 -16.35 -2.09 -60.63
C ARG A 49 -15.26 -1.75 -61.64
N GLY A 50 -14.68 -2.75 -62.31
CA GLY A 50 -13.60 -2.58 -63.27
C GLY A 50 -12.25 -2.21 -62.65
N GLN A 51 -12.05 -2.43 -61.34
CA GLN A 51 -10.79 -2.16 -60.65
C GLN A 51 -10.12 -3.48 -60.20
N PRO A 52 -8.99 -3.90 -60.79
CA PRO A 52 -8.31 -5.11 -60.34
C PRO A 52 -7.66 -4.90 -58.97
N MET A 53 -7.85 -5.86 -58.05
CA MET A 53 -7.28 -5.79 -56.70
C MET A 53 -5.76 -6.04 -56.72
N THR A 54 -4.97 -5.01 -56.44
CA THR A 54 -3.51 -5.15 -56.24
C THR A 54 -3.19 -5.52 -54.80
N ASP A 55 -2.01 -6.11 -54.54
CA ASP A 55 -1.56 -6.48 -53.19
C ASP A 55 -1.50 -5.28 -52.23
N ASN A 56 -1.15 -4.09 -52.76
CA ASN A 56 -1.13 -2.87 -51.98
C ASN A 56 -2.56 -2.43 -51.61
N ILE A 57 -3.49 -2.45 -52.56
CA ILE A 57 -4.91 -2.13 -52.31
C ILE A 57 -5.51 -3.10 -51.28
N TYR A 58 -5.28 -4.41 -51.45
CA TYR A 58 -5.75 -5.41 -50.50
C TYR A 58 -5.20 -5.15 -49.09
N THR A 59 -3.90 -4.88 -48.96
CA THR A 59 -3.26 -4.63 -47.66
C THR A 59 -3.87 -3.43 -46.94
N TRP A 60 -4.06 -2.29 -47.65
CA TRP A 60 -4.69 -1.10 -47.07
C TRP A 60 -6.16 -1.30 -46.74
N LEU A 61 -6.91 -1.95 -47.63
CA LEU A 61 -8.34 -2.18 -47.45
C LEU A 61 -8.60 -3.17 -46.31
N TRP A 62 -7.83 -4.26 -46.26
CA TRP A 62 -7.88 -5.24 -45.18
C TRP A 62 -7.50 -4.62 -43.83
N SER A 63 -6.43 -3.82 -43.81
CA SER A 63 -6.05 -3.06 -42.62
C SER A 63 -7.17 -2.12 -42.17
N ALA A 64 -7.85 -1.42 -43.08
CA ALA A 64 -8.99 -0.57 -42.73
C ALA A 64 -10.17 -1.37 -42.15
N ILE A 65 -10.51 -2.51 -42.75
CA ILE A 65 -11.60 -3.41 -42.29
C ILE A 65 -11.32 -3.96 -40.89
N LEU A 66 -10.07 -4.30 -40.58
CA LEU A 66 -9.70 -4.78 -39.25
C LEU A 66 -9.68 -3.63 -38.23
N ASN A 67 -9.01 -2.52 -38.56
CA ASN A 67 -8.74 -1.44 -37.61
C ASN A 67 -9.94 -0.52 -37.32
N ILE A 68 -10.93 -0.44 -38.23
CA ILE A 68 -12.16 0.34 -37.98
C ILE A 68 -12.91 -0.13 -36.72
N TRP A 69 -12.69 -1.40 -36.33
CA TRP A 69 -13.22 -1.97 -35.11
C TRP A 69 -12.79 -1.18 -33.86
N PHE A 70 -11.49 -0.89 -33.72
CA PHE A 70 -10.97 -0.15 -32.56
C PHE A 70 -11.58 1.25 -32.45
N VAL A 71 -11.76 1.93 -33.59
CA VAL A 71 -12.36 3.27 -33.65
C VAL A 71 -13.82 3.23 -33.23
N GLY A 72 -14.60 2.32 -33.80
CA GLY A 72 -16.02 2.16 -33.45
C GLY A 72 -16.20 1.84 -31.97
N PHE A 73 -15.43 0.90 -31.42
CA PHE A 73 -15.50 0.54 -30.01
C PHE A 73 -15.16 1.71 -29.09
N ALA A 74 -14.07 2.44 -29.36
CA ALA A 74 -13.69 3.61 -28.56
C ALA A 74 -14.83 4.64 -28.52
N ILE A 75 -15.40 5.01 -29.67
CA ILE A 75 -16.54 5.94 -29.74
C ILE A 75 -17.76 5.37 -28.99
N GLY A 76 -18.03 4.08 -29.13
CA GLY A 76 -19.11 3.38 -28.43
C GLY A 76 -19.00 3.50 -26.91
N THR A 77 -17.80 3.34 -26.34
CA THR A 77 -17.59 3.49 -24.89
C THR A 77 -17.88 4.91 -24.39
N TRP A 78 -17.56 5.96 -25.16
CA TRP A 78 -17.90 7.34 -24.78
C TRP A 78 -19.41 7.59 -24.81
N VAL A 79 -20.11 7.05 -25.82
CA VAL A 79 -21.58 7.15 -25.91
C VAL A 79 -22.27 6.31 -24.82
N ALA A 80 -21.61 5.27 -24.32
CA ALA A 80 -22.12 4.46 -23.23
C ALA A 80 -22.32 5.24 -21.93
N VAL A 81 -21.50 6.27 -21.66
CA VAL A 81 -21.57 7.08 -20.43
C VAL A 81 -22.95 7.75 -20.25
N PRO A 82 -23.42 8.62 -21.17
CA PRO A 82 -24.73 9.24 -21.02
C PRO A 82 -25.86 8.20 -21.01
N ILE A 83 -25.76 7.13 -21.80
CA ILE A 83 -26.76 6.04 -21.81
C ILE A 83 -26.85 5.36 -20.43
N ALA A 84 -25.71 5.01 -19.83
CA ALA A 84 -25.66 4.35 -18.53
C ALA A 84 -26.18 5.26 -17.41
N ASP A 85 -25.90 6.56 -17.50
CA ASP A 85 -26.34 7.56 -16.52
C ASP A 85 -27.83 7.92 -16.64
N SER A 86 -28.40 7.93 -17.85
CA SER A 86 -29.79 8.35 -18.07
C SER A 86 -30.79 7.20 -18.19
N LEU A 87 -30.41 6.10 -18.84
CA LEU A 87 -31.30 4.98 -19.15
C LEU A 87 -31.11 3.78 -18.21
N GLY A 88 -29.94 3.65 -17.60
CA GLY A 88 -29.58 2.52 -16.76
C GLY A 88 -28.82 1.42 -17.53
N ARG A 89 -28.41 0.37 -16.81
CA ARG A 89 -27.47 -0.64 -17.30
C ARG A 89 -28.19 -1.66 -18.17
N LYS A 90 -29.37 -2.13 -17.76
CA LYS A 90 -30.23 -3.03 -18.55
C LYS A 90 -30.60 -2.38 -19.89
N LYS A 91 -31.05 -1.12 -19.87
CA LYS A 91 -31.43 -0.42 -21.11
C LYS A 91 -30.22 -0.15 -22.00
N GLY A 92 -29.06 0.14 -21.42
CA GLY A 92 -27.79 0.23 -22.17
C GLY A 92 -27.47 -1.05 -22.94
N LEU A 93 -27.62 -2.21 -22.30
CA LEU A 93 -27.47 -3.51 -22.96
C LEU A 93 -28.48 -3.73 -24.08
N LEU A 94 -29.76 -3.35 -23.90
CA LEU A 94 -30.78 -3.47 -24.95
C LEU A 94 -30.46 -2.58 -26.15
N VAL A 95 -30.02 -1.34 -25.93
CA VAL A 95 -29.61 -0.42 -27.00
C VAL A 95 -28.42 -0.99 -27.76
N GLY A 96 -27.37 -1.41 -27.04
CA GLY A 96 -26.18 -2.01 -27.65
C GLY A 96 -26.52 -3.22 -28.50
N ASN A 97 -27.25 -4.20 -27.95
CA ASN A 97 -27.62 -5.42 -28.68
C ASN A 97 -28.57 -5.18 -29.87
N SER A 98 -29.44 -4.16 -29.79
CA SER A 98 -30.29 -3.78 -30.93
C SER A 98 -29.46 -3.22 -32.08
N ILE A 99 -28.46 -2.38 -31.79
CA ILE A 99 -27.53 -1.87 -32.79
C ILE A 99 -26.65 -3.00 -33.34
N THR A 100 -26.22 -3.94 -32.48
CA THR A 100 -25.50 -5.15 -32.91
C THR A 100 -26.30 -5.94 -33.94
N LEU A 101 -27.60 -6.17 -33.71
CA LEU A 101 -28.46 -6.90 -34.65
C LEU A 101 -28.53 -6.19 -36.02
N ILE A 102 -28.69 -4.86 -36.02
CA ILE A 102 -28.67 -4.06 -37.24
C ILE A 102 -27.32 -4.17 -37.94
N SER A 103 -26.21 -4.08 -37.18
CA SER A 103 -24.86 -4.17 -37.74
C SER A 103 -24.60 -5.51 -38.43
N ILE A 104 -25.09 -6.62 -37.87
CA ILE A 104 -24.94 -7.96 -38.45
C ILE A 104 -25.75 -8.07 -39.75
N ALA A 105 -26.95 -7.49 -39.80
CA ALA A 105 -27.73 -7.41 -41.02
C ALA A 105 -26.98 -6.64 -42.12
N PHE A 106 -26.40 -5.49 -41.79
CA PHE A 106 -25.58 -4.69 -42.72
C PHE A 106 -24.37 -5.49 -43.24
N MET A 107 -23.63 -6.18 -42.36
CA MET A 107 -22.49 -7.00 -42.77
C MET A 107 -22.90 -8.21 -43.62
N THR A 108 -24.05 -8.83 -43.31
CA THR A 108 -24.55 -9.97 -44.09
C THR A 108 -25.00 -9.52 -45.49
N ILE A 109 -25.75 -8.41 -45.58
CA ILE A 109 -26.15 -7.78 -46.85
C ILE A 109 -24.91 -7.39 -47.65
N SER A 110 -23.90 -6.82 -47.00
CA SER A 110 -22.62 -6.46 -47.62
C SER A 110 -21.93 -7.62 -48.32
N ILE A 111 -21.99 -8.81 -47.73
CA ILE A 111 -21.42 -10.03 -48.31
C ILE A 111 -22.26 -10.53 -49.48
N ILE A 112 -23.59 -10.54 -49.33
CA ILE A 112 -24.51 -11.01 -50.37
C ILE A 112 -24.43 -10.15 -51.64
N PHE A 113 -24.31 -8.84 -51.49
CA PHE A 113 -24.28 -7.89 -52.61
C PHE A 113 -22.87 -7.48 -53.03
N GLU A 114 -21.82 -8.07 -52.45
CA GLU A 114 -20.42 -7.78 -52.79
C GLU A 114 -20.08 -6.27 -52.71
N VAL A 115 -20.49 -5.59 -51.64
CA VAL A 115 -20.24 -4.15 -51.41
C VAL A 115 -19.34 -3.94 -50.19
N PHE A 116 -18.01 -3.90 -50.37
CA PHE A 116 -17.09 -3.85 -49.22
C PHE A 116 -17.22 -2.62 -48.32
N GLU A 117 -17.71 -1.48 -48.80
CA GLU A 117 -17.93 -0.29 -47.97
C GLU A 117 -19.00 -0.53 -46.91
N LEU A 118 -20.03 -1.31 -47.26
CA LEU A 118 -21.09 -1.67 -46.33
C LEU A 118 -20.57 -2.60 -45.22
N LEU A 119 -19.52 -3.39 -45.50
CA LEU A 119 -18.83 -4.22 -44.52
C LEU A 119 -18.09 -3.34 -43.52
N ILE A 120 -17.42 -2.27 -43.99
CA ILE A 120 -16.73 -1.31 -43.12
C ILE A 120 -17.74 -0.60 -42.22
N VAL A 121 -18.87 -0.14 -42.77
CA VAL A 121 -19.96 0.48 -41.99
C VAL A 121 -20.54 -0.50 -40.98
N GLY A 122 -20.82 -1.73 -41.39
CA GLY A 122 -21.34 -2.78 -40.52
C GLY A 122 -20.37 -3.14 -39.39
N ARG A 123 -19.07 -3.26 -39.67
CA ARG A 123 -18.03 -3.49 -38.65
C ARG A 123 -17.91 -2.32 -37.69
N PHE A 124 -17.96 -1.08 -38.18
CA PHE A 124 -17.97 0.11 -37.32
C PHE A 124 -19.17 0.10 -36.37
N LEU A 125 -20.39 -0.13 -36.88
CA LEU A 125 -21.62 -0.20 -36.07
C LEU A 125 -21.55 -1.34 -35.06
N SER A 126 -21.03 -2.50 -35.45
CA SER A 126 -20.86 -3.65 -34.58
C SER A 126 -19.87 -3.37 -33.45
N ALA A 127 -18.78 -2.68 -33.75
CA ALA A 127 -17.79 -2.28 -32.75
C ALA A 127 -18.34 -1.20 -31.80
N PHE A 128 -19.01 -0.20 -32.36
CA PHE A 128 -19.71 0.85 -31.62
C PHE A 128 -20.73 0.28 -30.63
N ALA A 129 -21.57 -0.64 -31.10
CA ALA A 129 -22.51 -1.37 -30.28
C ALA A 129 -21.82 -2.20 -29.18
N SER A 130 -20.72 -2.86 -29.51
CA SER A 130 -19.93 -3.65 -28.55
C SER A 130 -19.34 -2.78 -27.45
N GLY A 131 -18.88 -1.56 -27.76
CA GLY A 131 -18.40 -0.59 -26.77
C GLY A 131 -19.48 -0.17 -25.77
N ILE A 132 -20.71 0.02 -26.26
CA ILE A 132 -21.89 0.30 -25.41
C ILE A 132 -22.23 -0.92 -24.54
N SER A 133 -22.39 -2.08 -25.15
CA SER A 133 -22.75 -3.32 -24.46
C SER A 133 -21.71 -3.70 -23.40
N MET A 134 -20.42 -3.62 -23.70
CA MET A 134 -19.35 -4.00 -22.77
C MET A 134 -19.30 -3.08 -21.55
N SER A 135 -19.44 -1.76 -21.77
CA SER A 135 -19.47 -0.77 -20.69
C SER A 135 -20.67 -0.99 -19.77
N ALA A 136 -21.86 -1.25 -20.35
CA ALA A 136 -23.07 -1.54 -19.60
C ALA A 136 -22.99 -2.89 -18.87
N LEU A 137 -22.41 -3.91 -19.50
CA LEU A 137 -22.30 -5.27 -18.95
C LEU A 137 -21.46 -5.31 -17.68
N ILE A 138 -20.28 -4.70 -17.68
CA ILE A 138 -19.39 -4.73 -16.51
C ILE A 138 -20.06 -4.05 -15.31
N LEU A 139 -20.68 -2.88 -15.52
CA LEU A 139 -21.41 -2.18 -14.46
C LEU A 139 -22.63 -2.99 -13.99
N PHE A 140 -23.38 -3.58 -14.92
CA PHE A 140 -24.52 -4.44 -14.60
C PHE A 140 -24.11 -5.59 -13.67
N LEU A 141 -23.07 -6.35 -14.04
CA LEU A 141 -22.57 -7.49 -13.27
C LEU A 141 -22.06 -7.08 -11.88
N GLN A 142 -21.42 -5.91 -11.77
CA GLN A 142 -20.91 -5.39 -10.50
C GLN A 142 -22.02 -4.89 -9.56
N GLU A 143 -23.09 -4.33 -10.11
CA GLU A 143 -24.17 -3.71 -9.32
C GLU A 143 -25.23 -4.70 -8.87
N ILE A 144 -25.45 -5.81 -9.60
CA ILE A 144 -26.34 -6.89 -9.15
C ILE A 144 -25.68 -7.89 -8.19
N SER A 145 -24.35 -7.82 -8.03
CA SER A 145 -23.58 -8.80 -7.27
C SER A 145 -23.13 -8.29 -5.89
N PRO A 146 -23.21 -9.13 -4.84
CA PRO A 146 -22.70 -8.79 -3.53
C PRO A 146 -21.16 -8.79 -3.50
N THR A 147 -20.57 -8.04 -2.57
CA THR A 147 -19.12 -7.75 -2.51
C THR A 147 -18.24 -9.01 -2.50
N HIS A 148 -18.73 -10.13 -1.96
CA HIS A 148 -17.97 -11.38 -1.87
C HIS A 148 -17.82 -12.16 -3.19
N ILE A 149 -18.79 -12.08 -4.13
CA ILE A 149 -18.70 -12.71 -5.47
C ILE A 149 -18.52 -11.71 -6.61
N ARG A 150 -18.46 -10.41 -6.30
CA ARG A 150 -18.35 -9.32 -7.31
C ARG A 150 -17.21 -9.51 -8.31
N GLY A 151 -16.08 -10.05 -7.85
CA GLY A 151 -14.92 -10.34 -8.71
C GLY A 151 -15.25 -11.37 -9.79
N SER A 152 -15.79 -12.52 -9.40
CA SER A 152 -16.20 -13.59 -10.34
C SER A 152 -17.33 -13.17 -11.25
N MET A 153 -18.27 -12.39 -10.72
CA MET A 153 -19.35 -11.82 -11.53
C MET A 153 -18.79 -10.92 -12.65
N SER A 154 -17.80 -10.08 -12.34
CA SER A 154 -17.13 -9.24 -13.34
C SER A 154 -16.31 -10.07 -14.35
N PHE A 155 -15.81 -11.23 -13.94
CA PHE A 155 -15.02 -12.14 -14.75
C PHE A 155 -15.81 -12.77 -15.91
N PHE A 156 -17.14 -12.87 -15.80
CA PHE A 156 -17.99 -13.42 -16.87
C PHE A 156 -17.90 -12.63 -18.18
N ALA A 157 -17.68 -11.31 -18.12
CA ALA A 157 -17.51 -10.50 -19.33
C ALA A 157 -16.29 -10.98 -20.15
N GLU A 158 -15.15 -11.17 -19.50
CA GLU A 158 -13.95 -11.67 -20.19
C GLU A 158 -14.09 -13.14 -20.59
N LEU A 159 -14.70 -13.98 -19.74
CA LEU A 159 -14.98 -15.37 -20.10
C LEU A 159 -15.79 -15.47 -21.39
N SER A 160 -16.85 -14.65 -21.51
CA SER A 160 -17.66 -14.59 -22.71
C SER A 160 -16.88 -14.08 -23.92
N PHE A 161 -16.02 -13.08 -23.76
CA PHE A 161 -15.14 -12.61 -24.84
C PHE A 161 -14.21 -13.73 -25.34
N VAL A 162 -13.55 -14.46 -24.45
CA VAL A 162 -12.61 -15.54 -24.82
C VAL A 162 -13.35 -16.73 -25.47
N VAL A 163 -14.50 -17.15 -24.90
CA VAL A 163 -15.33 -18.20 -25.50
C VAL A 163 -15.77 -17.83 -26.91
N THR A 164 -16.21 -16.59 -27.11
CA THR A 164 -16.73 -16.13 -28.41
C THR A 164 -15.63 -15.93 -29.44
N ASN A 165 -14.41 -15.55 -29.03
CA ASN A 165 -13.22 -15.60 -29.88
C ASN A 165 -12.93 -17.02 -30.35
N ALA A 166 -12.94 -18.01 -29.44
CA ALA A 166 -12.70 -19.41 -29.82
C ALA A 166 -13.75 -19.91 -30.81
N VAL A 167 -15.04 -19.59 -30.59
CA VAL A 167 -16.12 -19.92 -31.54
C VAL A 167 -15.91 -19.22 -32.89
N GLY A 168 -15.50 -17.95 -32.90
CA GLY A 168 -15.20 -17.21 -34.13
C GLY A 168 -14.04 -17.79 -34.92
N GLY A 169 -12.93 -18.10 -34.24
CA GLY A 169 -11.75 -18.72 -34.86
C GLY A 169 -12.08 -20.07 -35.50
N ILE A 170 -12.79 -20.95 -34.78
CA ILE A 170 -13.21 -22.26 -35.29
C ILE A 170 -14.20 -22.10 -36.46
N ALA A 171 -15.20 -21.20 -36.33
CA ALA A 171 -16.19 -21.00 -37.39
C ALA A 171 -15.54 -20.48 -38.69
N GLY A 172 -14.54 -19.62 -38.58
CA GLY A 172 -13.84 -19.04 -39.74
C GLY A 172 -12.92 -20.00 -40.49
N MET A 173 -12.62 -21.20 -39.97
CA MET A 173 -11.85 -22.21 -40.71
C MET A 173 -12.57 -22.60 -42.02
N GLY A 174 -11.80 -22.78 -43.10
CA GLY A 174 -12.34 -23.08 -44.43
C GLY A 174 -13.33 -24.26 -44.45
N PHE A 175 -12.97 -25.37 -43.80
CA PHE A 175 -13.80 -26.58 -43.73
C PHE A 175 -15.07 -26.45 -42.86
N VAL A 176 -15.23 -25.36 -42.10
CA VAL A 176 -16.41 -25.10 -41.24
C VAL A 176 -17.37 -24.14 -41.95
N LEU A 177 -17.12 -22.83 -41.86
CA LEU A 177 -17.90 -21.77 -42.49
C LEU A 177 -17.02 -20.71 -43.21
N GLY A 178 -15.69 -20.84 -43.20
CA GLY A 178 -14.77 -19.87 -43.82
C GLY A 178 -15.04 -19.62 -45.31
N ASP A 179 -15.43 -20.67 -46.04
CA ASP A 179 -15.79 -20.56 -47.47
C ASP A 179 -17.22 -20.06 -47.71
N ARG A 180 -18.03 -19.97 -46.65
CA ARG A 180 -19.44 -19.58 -46.69
C ARG A 180 -19.67 -18.31 -45.86
N LEU A 181 -19.01 -17.22 -46.28
CA LEU A 181 -18.97 -15.94 -45.54
C LEU A 181 -20.34 -15.41 -45.12
N GLY A 182 -21.38 -15.55 -45.95
CA GLY A 182 -22.73 -15.09 -45.61
C GLY A 182 -23.32 -15.81 -44.39
N LEU A 183 -23.08 -17.13 -44.29
CA LEU A 183 -23.50 -17.91 -43.12
C LEU A 183 -22.60 -17.64 -41.92
N LEU A 184 -21.29 -17.49 -42.14
CA LEU A 184 -20.32 -17.15 -41.09
C LEU A 184 -20.72 -15.85 -40.38
N VAL A 185 -20.93 -14.77 -41.14
CA VAL A 185 -21.31 -13.48 -40.57
C VAL A 185 -22.75 -13.47 -40.04
N GLY A 186 -23.68 -14.13 -40.74
CA GLY A 186 -25.08 -14.19 -40.35
C GLY A 186 -25.36 -15.01 -39.08
N LEU A 187 -24.48 -15.95 -38.71
CA LEU A 187 -24.64 -16.80 -37.53
C LEU A 187 -24.87 -16.00 -36.24
N ALA A 188 -24.24 -14.82 -36.15
CA ALA A 188 -24.33 -13.96 -34.97
C ALA A 188 -25.73 -13.34 -34.73
N ILE A 189 -26.66 -13.44 -35.70
CA ILE A 189 -28.05 -13.01 -35.52
C ILE A 189 -28.72 -13.77 -34.37
N ILE A 190 -28.46 -15.08 -34.26
CA ILE A 190 -29.07 -15.97 -33.26
C ILE A 190 -28.74 -15.48 -31.82
N PRO A 191 -27.46 -15.33 -31.42
CA PRO A 191 -27.13 -14.84 -30.09
C PRO A 191 -27.55 -13.38 -29.86
N ALA A 192 -27.58 -12.52 -30.90
CA ALA A 192 -28.04 -11.14 -30.78
C ALA A 192 -29.54 -11.06 -30.44
N VAL A 193 -30.39 -11.83 -31.14
CA VAL A 193 -31.83 -11.93 -30.82
C VAL A 193 -32.05 -12.54 -29.45
N PHE A 194 -31.31 -13.61 -29.13
CA PHE A 194 -31.37 -14.25 -27.81
C PHE A 194 -31.01 -13.27 -26.68
N SER A 195 -29.99 -12.43 -26.88
CA SER A 195 -29.60 -11.38 -25.93
C SER A 195 -30.74 -10.40 -25.65
N ILE A 196 -31.44 -9.93 -26.69
CA ILE A 196 -32.57 -9.01 -26.50
C ILE A 196 -33.68 -9.69 -25.69
N VAL A 197 -34.04 -10.94 -26.03
CA VAL A 197 -35.10 -11.69 -25.35
C VAL A 197 -34.78 -11.95 -23.87
N ILE A 198 -33.54 -12.36 -23.55
CA ILE A 198 -33.16 -12.66 -22.17
C ILE A 198 -33.03 -11.41 -21.29
N LEU A 199 -32.76 -10.24 -21.88
CA LEU A 199 -32.69 -8.98 -21.16
C LEU A 199 -34.08 -8.46 -20.75
N LEU A 200 -35.14 -8.75 -21.50
CA LEU A 200 -36.50 -8.26 -21.22
C LEU A 200 -37.01 -8.55 -19.79
N PRO A 201 -36.95 -9.79 -19.27
CA PRO A 201 -37.46 -10.12 -17.92
C PRO A 201 -36.56 -9.65 -16.77
N LEU A 202 -35.34 -9.17 -17.04
CA LEU A 202 -34.42 -8.74 -15.99
C LEU A 202 -34.84 -7.39 -15.38
N HIS A 203 -34.48 -7.16 -14.13
CA HIS A 203 -34.71 -5.87 -13.48
C HIS A 203 -33.54 -4.92 -13.77
N GLU A 204 -33.75 -3.62 -13.61
CA GLU A 204 -32.64 -2.67 -13.62
C GLU A 204 -31.85 -2.76 -12.32
N THR A 205 -30.57 -2.40 -12.34
CA THR A 205 -29.67 -2.55 -11.18
C THR A 205 -30.16 -1.77 -9.94
N PRO A 206 -30.10 -2.33 -8.72
CA PRO A 206 -30.59 -1.67 -7.50
C PRO A 206 -29.94 -0.30 -7.25
N LYS A 207 -28.61 -0.21 -7.45
CA LYS A 207 -27.83 1.00 -7.21
C LYS A 207 -28.25 2.16 -8.11
N PHE A 208 -28.49 1.89 -9.40
CA PHE A 208 -29.03 2.89 -10.33
C PHE A 208 -30.42 3.39 -9.93
N LEU A 209 -31.35 2.47 -9.62
CA LEU A 209 -32.74 2.81 -9.30
C LEU A 209 -32.83 3.72 -8.06
N LEU A 210 -32.05 3.41 -7.03
CA LEU A 210 -32.03 4.20 -5.80
C LEU A 210 -31.34 5.56 -5.99
N LEU A 211 -30.12 5.57 -6.52
CA LEU A 211 -29.29 6.78 -6.50
C LEU A 211 -29.63 7.80 -7.58
N LYS A 212 -30.03 7.35 -8.78
CA LYS A 212 -30.34 8.23 -9.92
C LYS A 212 -31.83 8.56 -10.01
N HIS A 213 -32.69 7.58 -9.74
CA HIS A 213 -34.15 7.74 -9.88
C HIS A 213 -34.89 7.93 -8.55
N GLY A 214 -34.25 7.70 -7.40
CA GLY A 214 -34.93 7.75 -6.10
C GLY A 214 -36.06 6.72 -5.97
N ASN A 215 -36.05 5.65 -6.79
CA ASN A 215 -37.13 4.69 -6.86
C ASN A 215 -36.89 3.55 -5.85
N GLU A 216 -37.30 3.76 -4.61
CA GLU A 216 -37.15 2.79 -3.52
C GLU A 216 -37.94 1.49 -3.78
N VAL A 217 -39.16 1.59 -4.32
CA VAL A 217 -40.01 0.43 -4.62
C VAL A 217 -39.33 -0.46 -5.66
N GLY A 218 -38.89 0.11 -6.78
CA GLY A 218 -38.17 -0.62 -7.81
C GLY A 218 -36.83 -1.17 -7.33
N THR A 219 -36.17 -0.48 -6.39
CA THR A 219 -34.92 -0.96 -5.76
C THR A 219 -35.18 -2.21 -4.93
N LYS A 220 -36.22 -2.22 -4.10
CA LYS A 220 -36.64 -3.39 -3.33
C LYS A 220 -37.01 -4.57 -4.24
N ASP A 221 -37.75 -4.31 -5.32
CA ASP A 221 -38.09 -5.35 -6.31
C ASP A 221 -36.84 -5.93 -6.98
N SER A 222 -35.86 -5.09 -7.31
CA SER A 222 -34.59 -5.54 -7.88
C SER A 222 -33.75 -6.35 -6.88
N LEU A 223 -33.68 -5.94 -5.62
CA LEU A 223 -32.96 -6.66 -4.57
C LEU A 223 -33.62 -8.01 -4.27
N ARG A 224 -34.95 -8.05 -4.23
CA ARG A 224 -35.71 -9.29 -4.12
C ARG A 224 -35.45 -10.21 -5.32
N PHE A 225 -35.41 -9.67 -6.53
CA PHE A 225 -35.14 -10.47 -7.73
C PHE A 225 -33.71 -11.05 -7.75
N TYR A 226 -32.68 -10.25 -7.51
CA TYR A 226 -31.28 -10.69 -7.64
C TYR A 226 -30.71 -11.35 -6.38
N MET A 227 -31.02 -10.82 -5.21
CA MET A 227 -30.41 -11.22 -3.94
C MET A 227 -31.38 -11.98 -3.01
N ASN A 228 -32.67 -12.04 -3.35
CA ASN A 228 -33.74 -12.62 -2.53
C ASN A 228 -33.85 -11.97 -1.14
N TYR A 229 -33.53 -10.67 -1.06
CA TYR A 229 -33.57 -9.94 0.21
C TYR A 229 -35.01 -9.70 0.66
N GLY A 230 -35.22 -9.84 1.97
CA GLY A 230 -36.44 -9.41 2.65
C GLY A 230 -36.55 -7.89 2.73
N GLU A 231 -37.62 -7.41 3.37
CA GLU A 231 -37.87 -5.97 3.48
C GLU A 231 -36.85 -5.27 4.38
N GLU A 232 -36.51 -5.87 5.52
CA GLU A 232 -35.50 -5.35 6.46
C GLU A 232 -34.09 -5.32 5.82
N GLU A 233 -33.65 -6.44 5.23
CA GLU A 233 -32.35 -6.54 4.55
C GLU A 233 -32.22 -5.54 3.38
N SER A 234 -33.32 -5.31 2.66
CA SER A 234 -33.36 -4.32 1.58
C SER A 234 -33.19 -2.91 2.12
N ASN A 235 -33.83 -2.56 3.24
CA ASN A 235 -33.69 -1.25 3.86
C ASN A 235 -32.24 -1.02 4.35
N GLU A 236 -31.64 -2.00 5.03
CA GLU A 236 -30.24 -1.91 5.49
C GLU A 236 -29.27 -1.72 4.31
N TYR A 237 -29.49 -2.44 3.21
CA TYR A 237 -28.66 -2.32 2.01
C TYR A 237 -28.83 -0.95 1.32
N MET A 238 -30.05 -0.40 1.29
CA MET A 238 -30.30 0.93 0.74
C MET A 238 -29.67 2.04 1.59
N GLU A 239 -29.72 1.96 2.93
CA GLU A 239 -29.06 2.91 3.83
C GLU A 239 -27.55 2.97 3.58
N LYS A 240 -26.89 1.80 3.48
CA LYS A 240 -25.47 1.70 3.12
C LYS A 240 -25.14 2.40 1.79
N ILE A 241 -26.00 2.26 0.78
CA ILE A 241 -25.82 2.92 -0.52
C ILE A 241 -25.96 4.44 -0.42
N VAL A 242 -26.87 4.94 0.42
CA VAL A 242 -27.09 6.38 0.60
C VAL A 242 -25.92 7.03 1.36
N GLU A 243 -25.37 6.35 2.38
CA GLU A 243 -24.15 6.79 3.07
C GLU A 243 -22.97 6.93 2.09
N GLU A 244 -22.77 5.96 1.18
CA GLU A 244 -21.74 6.03 0.13
C GLU A 244 -21.90 7.26 -0.81
N LYS A 245 -23.13 7.75 -1.01
CA LYS A 245 -23.43 8.89 -1.92
C LYS A 245 -23.03 10.25 -1.33
N ASN A 246 -23.17 10.42 -0.01
CA ASN A 246 -22.96 11.71 0.65
C ASN A 246 -21.50 12.21 0.60
N GLU A 247 -20.54 11.36 0.22
CA GLU A 247 -19.12 11.72 0.12
C GLU A 247 -18.65 12.20 -1.26
N ALA A 248 -19.43 12.03 -2.35
CA ALA A 248 -18.94 12.38 -3.68
C ALA A 248 -20.09 12.68 -4.66
N SER A 249 -20.30 13.97 -4.96
CA SER A 249 -20.97 14.41 -6.18
C SER A 249 -20.06 15.39 -6.93
N GLY A 250 -19.82 15.16 -8.22
CA GLY A 250 -18.90 16.01 -8.96
C GLY A 250 -18.97 15.86 -10.47
N ASN A 251 -18.65 16.96 -11.15
CA ASN A 251 -18.60 17.07 -12.61
C ASN A 251 -17.38 16.31 -13.19
N TYR A 252 -17.34 16.03 -14.51
CA TYR A 252 -16.20 15.33 -15.16
C TYR A 252 -14.83 15.99 -14.86
N ARG A 253 -14.82 17.31 -14.63
CA ARG A 253 -13.62 18.08 -14.23
C ARG A 253 -13.07 17.67 -12.86
N THR A 254 -13.93 17.15 -11.98
CA THR A 254 -13.57 16.69 -10.64
C THR A 254 -12.63 15.48 -10.71
N LEU A 255 -12.79 14.59 -11.71
CA LEU A 255 -11.94 13.42 -11.92
C LEU A 255 -10.45 13.79 -12.05
N TRP A 256 -10.16 14.89 -12.75
CA TRP A 256 -8.80 15.37 -13.01
C TRP A 256 -8.22 16.24 -11.89
N LYS A 257 -9.09 16.90 -11.11
CA LYS A 257 -8.68 17.80 -10.01
C LYS A 257 -8.44 17.05 -8.70
N VAL A 258 -9.20 15.99 -8.43
CA VAL A 258 -9.16 15.27 -7.16
C VAL A 258 -8.10 14.17 -7.23
N THR A 259 -7.12 14.24 -6.33
CA THR A 259 -5.92 13.38 -6.37
C THR A 259 -6.22 11.89 -6.33
N HIS A 260 -7.13 11.43 -5.46
CA HIS A 260 -7.43 10.00 -5.33
C HIS A 260 -8.21 9.45 -6.54
N LEU A 261 -9.10 10.26 -7.14
CA LEU A 261 -9.81 9.91 -8.37
C LEU A 261 -8.84 9.79 -9.56
N ARG A 262 -7.94 10.77 -9.70
CA ARG A 262 -6.89 10.74 -10.73
C ARG A 262 -5.95 9.54 -10.56
N ARG A 263 -5.61 9.17 -9.32
CA ARG A 263 -4.81 7.96 -9.02
C ARG A 263 -5.55 6.69 -9.40
N GLY A 264 -6.82 6.57 -9.04
CA GLY A 264 -7.67 5.42 -9.42
C GLY A 264 -7.75 5.27 -10.94
N LEU A 265 -8.01 6.36 -11.66
CA LEU A 265 -8.02 6.38 -13.13
C LEU A 265 -6.65 5.98 -13.71
N LEU A 266 -5.55 6.55 -13.22
CA LEU A 266 -4.21 6.25 -13.70
C LEU A 266 -3.85 4.76 -13.52
N LEU A 267 -4.19 4.18 -12.37
CA LEU A 267 -4.00 2.74 -12.12
C LEU A 267 -4.84 1.89 -13.08
N GLY A 268 -6.06 2.31 -13.39
CA GLY A 268 -6.90 1.70 -14.42
C GLY A 268 -6.25 1.74 -15.81
N LEU A 269 -5.77 2.92 -16.23
CA LEU A 269 -5.08 3.10 -17.52
C LEU A 269 -3.82 2.25 -17.64
N ILE A 270 -3.00 2.21 -16.58
CA ILE A 270 -1.78 1.39 -16.53
C ILE A 270 -2.13 -0.11 -16.58
N SER A 271 -3.21 -0.53 -15.90
CA SER A 271 -3.69 -1.92 -15.97
C SER A 271 -4.13 -2.28 -17.39
N MET A 272 -4.83 -1.37 -18.08
CA MET A 272 -5.21 -1.54 -19.48
C MET A 272 -4.02 -1.53 -20.45
N GLN A 273 -2.93 -0.81 -20.14
CA GLN A 273 -1.75 -0.81 -21.00
C GLN A 273 -1.11 -2.21 -21.06
N ILE A 274 -1.11 -2.95 -19.94
CA ILE A 274 -0.54 -4.31 -19.87
C ILE A 274 -1.27 -5.29 -20.81
N THR A 275 -2.56 -5.08 -21.08
CA THR A 275 -3.36 -5.99 -21.92
C THR A 275 -3.16 -5.76 -23.41
N THR A 276 -2.52 -4.67 -23.84
CA THR A 276 -2.43 -4.27 -25.27
C THR A 276 -1.69 -5.28 -26.16
N SER A 277 -0.79 -6.09 -25.60
CA SER A 277 -0.01 -7.08 -26.34
C SER A 277 -0.83 -8.26 -26.88
N ILE A 278 -2.04 -8.50 -26.35
CA ILE A 278 -2.88 -9.60 -26.81
C ILE A 278 -3.40 -9.39 -28.24
N TRP A 279 -3.62 -8.13 -28.67
CA TRP A 279 -4.24 -7.83 -29.95
C TRP A 279 -3.39 -8.30 -31.14
N PRO A 280 -2.08 -7.95 -31.22
CA PRO A 280 -1.21 -8.54 -32.23
C PRO A 280 -1.09 -10.06 -32.14
N VAL A 281 -1.15 -10.65 -30.94
CA VAL A 281 -1.10 -12.11 -30.79
C VAL A 281 -2.36 -12.76 -31.38
N ILE A 282 -3.54 -12.17 -31.17
CA ILE A 282 -4.78 -12.68 -31.77
C ILE A 282 -4.77 -12.53 -33.30
N TYR A 283 -4.33 -11.38 -33.82
CA TYR A 283 -4.38 -11.11 -35.27
C TYR A 283 -3.20 -11.67 -36.07
N PHE A 284 -2.04 -11.87 -35.46
CA PHE A 284 -0.79 -12.20 -36.18
C PHE A 284 -0.08 -13.43 -35.62
N SER A 285 -0.66 -14.20 -34.69
CA SER A 285 -0.03 -15.42 -34.15
C SER A 285 0.38 -16.42 -35.22
N THR A 286 -0.49 -16.69 -36.20
CA THR A 286 -0.16 -17.57 -37.34
C THR A 286 1.06 -17.06 -38.10
N GLU A 287 1.15 -15.75 -38.33
CA GLU A 287 2.29 -15.12 -39.03
C GLU A 287 3.57 -15.13 -38.18
N PHE A 288 3.47 -14.87 -36.87
CA PHE A 288 4.60 -14.96 -35.95
C PHE A 288 5.19 -16.36 -35.90
N LEU A 289 4.34 -17.39 -35.87
CA LEU A 289 4.78 -18.78 -35.92
C LEU A 289 5.35 -19.15 -37.29
N ARG A 290 4.73 -18.70 -38.38
CA ARG A 290 5.26 -18.91 -39.74
C ARG A 290 6.66 -18.33 -39.89
N ARG A 291 6.92 -17.14 -39.35
CA ARG A 291 8.25 -16.52 -39.36
C ARG A 291 9.26 -17.21 -38.45
N ALA A 292 8.80 -17.93 -37.45
CA ALA A 292 9.63 -18.84 -36.66
C ALA A 292 9.82 -20.21 -37.34
N ASN A 293 9.59 -20.31 -38.65
CA ASN A 293 9.75 -21.53 -39.46
C ASN A 293 8.78 -22.68 -39.09
N VAL A 294 7.59 -22.35 -38.58
CA VAL A 294 6.49 -23.31 -38.40
C VAL A 294 5.67 -23.36 -39.70
N GLU A 295 5.36 -24.57 -40.17
CA GLU A 295 4.50 -24.77 -41.35
C GLU A 295 3.13 -24.10 -41.17
N TYR A 296 2.57 -23.56 -42.26
CA TYR A 296 1.35 -22.75 -42.21
C TYR A 296 0.16 -23.47 -41.56
N GLU A 297 -0.14 -24.71 -42.01
CA GLU A 297 -1.24 -25.51 -41.48
C GLU A 297 -1.08 -25.79 -39.97
N LEU A 298 0.16 -26.01 -39.54
CA LEU A 298 0.48 -26.27 -38.14
C LEU A 298 0.39 -24.98 -37.30
N ALA A 299 0.84 -23.85 -37.84
CA ALA A 299 0.74 -22.53 -37.21
C ALA A 299 -0.73 -22.10 -37.02
N GLU A 300 -1.58 -22.32 -38.02
CA GLU A 300 -3.03 -22.07 -37.96
C GLU A 300 -3.69 -22.95 -36.90
N THR A 301 -3.35 -24.23 -36.88
CA THR A 301 -3.84 -25.20 -35.89
C THR A 301 -3.42 -24.81 -34.47
N PHE A 302 -2.16 -24.46 -34.25
CA PHE A 302 -1.68 -24.03 -32.94
C PHE A 302 -2.33 -22.73 -32.46
N SER A 303 -2.52 -21.76 -33.36
CA SER A 303 -3.20 -20.50 -33.02
C SER A 303 -4.65 -20.75 -32.58
N SER A 304 -5.32 -21.72 -33.20
CA SER A 304 -6.67 -22.14 -32.83
C SER A 304 -6.72 -22.90 -31.50
N ILE A 305 -5.77 -23.81 -31.26
CA ILE A 305 -5.63 -24.53 -29.99
C ILE A 305 -5.37 -23.56 -28.84
N MET A 306 -4.54 -22.54 -29.05
CA MET A 306 -4.26 -21.51 -28.05
C MET A 306 -5.54 -20.85 -27.53
N LEU A 307 -6.51 -20.54 -28.41
CA LEU A 307 -7.79 -19.92 -28.02
C LEU A 307 -8.64 -20.86 -27.15
N ILE A 308 -8.64 -22.17 -27.45
CA ILE A 308 -9.34 -23.18 -26.67
C ILE A 308 -8.71 -23.31 -25.28
N ILE A 309 -7.38 -23.43 -25.20
CA ILE A 309 -6.67 -23.52 -23.92
C ILE A 309 -6.85 -22.23 -23.11
N SER A 310 -6.84 -21.08 -23.77
CA SER A 310 -7.11 -19.78 -23.14
C SER A 310 -8.51 -19.73 -22.53
N THR A 311 -9.52 -20.32 -23.20
CA THR A 311 -10.88 -20.45 -22.66
C THR A 311 -10.91 -21.26 -21.36
N ILE A 312 -10.24 -22.42 -21.34
CA ILE A 312 -10.13 -23.26 -20.14
C ILE A 312 -9.40 -22.50 -19.02
N SER A 313 -8.32 -21.79 -19.38
CA SER A 313 -7.55 -20.96 -18.46
C SER A 313 -8.41 -19.88 -17.79
N THR A 314 -9.28 -19.20 -18.55
CA THR A 314 -10.21 -18.21 -18.02
C THR A 314 -11.16 -18.84 -16.98
N ILE A 315 -11.71 -20.03 -17.26
CA ILE A 315 -12.60 -20.73 -16.31
C ILE A 315 -11.86 -21.04 -14.99
N VAL A 316 -10.62 -21.54 -15.08
CA VAL A 316 -9.80 -21.82 -13.89
C VAL A 316 -9.45 -20.53 -13.15
N GLY A 317 -9.07 -19.48 -13.88
CA GLY A 317 -8.76 -18.16 -13.34
C GLY A 317 -9.91 -17.55 -12.53
N MET A 318 -11.14 -17.68 -13.03
CA MET A 318 -12.35 -17.25 -12.33
C MET A 318 -12.49 -17.93 -10.96
N ILE A 319 -12.27 -19.25 -10.90
CA ILE A 319 -12.36 -20.04 -9.64
C ILE A 319 -11.21 -19.66 -8.68
N VAL A 320 -10.01 -19.43 -9.21
CA VAL A 320 -8.82 -19.11 -8.42
C VAL A 320 -8.89 -17.70 -7.83
N MET A 321 -9.47 -16.74 -8.54
CA MET A 321 -9.54 -15.36 -8.08
C MET A 321 -10.34 -15.19 -6.79
N GLU A 322 -11.37 -16.01 -6.55
CA GLU A 322 -12.10 -15.99 -5.27
C GLU A 322 -11.24 -16.43 -4.09
N LYS A 323 -10.17 -17.20 -4.33
CA LYS A 323 -9.32 -17.78 -3.28
C LYS A 323 -8.12 -16.89 -2.96
N PHE A 324 -7.55 -16.21 -3.94
CA PHE A 324 -6.31 -15.42 -3.77
C PHE A 324 -6.55 -13.90 -3.74
N SER A 325 -5.56 -13.14 -3.27
CA SER A 325 -5.57 -11.67 -3.31
C SER A 325 -5.52 -11.18 -4.76
N ARG A 326 -6.41 -10.24 -5.15
CA ARG A 326 -6.52 -9.80 -6.55
C ARG A 326 -5.26 -9.06 -6.97
N ARG A 327 -4.73 -8.19 -6.09
CA ARG A 327 -3.48 -7.45 -6.34
C ARG A 327 -2.32 -8.41 -6.60
N LYS A 328 -2.12 -9.40 -5.73
CA LYS A 328 -1.02 -10.37 -5.85
C LYS A 328 -1.18 -11.23 -7.11
N LEU A 329 -2.40 -11.71 -7.36
CA LEU A 329 -2.70 -12.54 -8.52
C LEU A 329 -2.45 -11.78 -9.83
N PHE A 330 -2.94 -10.55 -9.93
CA PHE A 330 -2.78 -9.71 -11.11
C PHE A 330 -1.30 -9.44 -11.42
N ILE A 331 -0.52 -9.01 -10.43
CA ILE A 331 0.91 -8.69 -10.62
C ILE A 331 1.70 -9.95 -10.99
N LEU A 332 1.49 -11.05 -10.26
CA LEU A 332 2.23 -12.30 -10.50
C LEU A 332 1.95 -12.83 -11.91
N VAL A 333 0.69 -12.98 -12.27
CA VAL A 333 0.30 -13.57 -13.56
C VAL A 333 0.69 -12.64 -14.71
N SER A 334 0.56 -11.33 -14.55
CA SER A 334 1.01 -10.35 -15.56
C SER A 334 2.54 -10.35 -15.74
N SER A 335 3.31 -10.65 -14.69
CA SER A 335 4.77 -10.80 -14.78
C SER A 335 5.15 -12.06 -15.57
N VAL A 336 4.44 -13.17 -15.35
CA VAL A 336 4.61 -14.39 -16.16
C VAL A 336 4.19 -14.13 -17.61
N ASN A 337 3.09 -13.40 -17.84
CA ASN A 337 2.61 -13.01 -19.17
C ASN A 337 3.64 -12.18 -19.95
N THR A 338 4.31 -11.26 -19.28
CA THR A 338 5.40 -10.46 -19.87
C THR A 338 6.63 -11.31 -20.15
N SER A 339 6.97 -12.22 -19.22
CA SER A 339 8.10 -13.15 -19.38
C SER A 339 7.90 -14.12 -20.55
N ALA A 340 6.65 -14.51 -20.84
CA ALA A 340 6.31 -15.34 -21.99
C ALA A 340 6.64 -14.64 -23.32
N LEU A 341 6.42 -13.33 -23.44
CA LEU A 341 6.86 -12.56 -24.62
C LEU A 341 8.38 -12.47 -24.71
N VAL A 342 9.08 -12.28 -23.58
CA VAL A 342 10.55 -12.31 -23.55
C VAL A 342 11.05 -13.68 -24.04
N LEU A 343 10.46 -14.76 -23.55
CA LEU A 343 10.78 -16.12 -24.00
C LEU A 343 10.52 -16.30 -25.49
N PHE A 344 9.41 -15.77 -26.02
CA PHE A 344 9.12 -15.83 -27.45
C PHE A 344 10.21 -15.14 -28.28
N VAL A 345 10.65 -13.94 -27.87
CA VAL A 345 11.73 -13.22 -28.55
C VAL A 345 13.03 -14.03 -28.52
N ILE A 346 13.40 -14.58 -27.36
CA ILE A 346 14.60 -15.42 -27.21
C ILE A 346 14.51 -16.65 -28.12
N CYS A 347 13.41 -17.40 -28.09
CA CYS A 347 13.22 -18.59 -28.93
C CYS A 347 13.26 -18.24 -30.43
N ALA A 348 12.62 -17.14 -30.83
CA ALA A 348 12.61 -16.72 -32.23
C ALA A 348 14.01 -16.35 -32.74
N GLN A 349 14.85 -15.75 -31.89
CA GLN A 349 16.24 -15.41 -32.24
C GLN A 349 17.17 -16.64 -32.23
N LEU A 350 16.86 -17.67 -31.44
CA LEU A 350 17.62 -18.93 -31.40
C LEU A 350 17.18 -19.95 -32.46
N GLN A 351 15.97 -19.80 -33.01
CA GLN A 351 15.42 -20.74 -34.00
C GLN A 351 16.33 -20.94 -35.23
N PRO A 352 16.98 -19.90 -35.81
CA PRO A 352 17.91 -20.09 -36.92
C PRO A 352 19.12 -20.97 -36.59
N LEU A 353 19.50 -21.06 -35.30
CA LEU A 353 20.63 -21.88 -34.84
C LEU A 353 20.20 -23.33 -34.55
N MET A 354 18.96 -23.53 -34.13
CA MET A 354 18.42 -24.83 -33.73
C MET A 354 16.94 -24.92 -34.12
N ASP A 355 16.61 -25.61 -35.21
CA ASP A 355 15.24 -25.65 -35.75
C ASP A 355 14.19 -26.15 -34.74
N VAL A 356 14.59 -27.04 -33.81
CA VAL A 356 13.72 -27.55 -32.72
C VAL A 356 13.19 -26.43 -31.82
N VAL A 357 13.88 -25.29 -31.73
CA VAL A 357 13.48 -24.14 -30.88
C VAL A 357 12.21 -23.44 -31.40
N LYS A 358 11.78 -23.70 -32.64
CA LYS A 358 10.48 -23.21 -33.15
C LYS A 358 9.29 -23.66 -32.30
N TYR A 359 9.36 -24.84 -31.68
CA TYR A 359 8.34 -25.29 -30.72
C TYR A 359 8.39 -24.50 -29.41
N GLY A 360 9.55 -23.93 -29.06
CA GLY A 360 9.67 -22.95 -27.97
C GLY A 360 8.89 -21.68 -28.24
N CYS A 361 8.85 -21.20 -29.49
CA CYS A 361 7.99 -20.07 -29.90
C CYS A 361 6.50 -20.40 -29.73
N VAL A 362 6.07 -21.62 -30.09
CA VAL A 362 4.70 -22.10 -29.89
C VAL A 362 4.35 -22.10 -28.39
N VAL A 363 5.20 -22.70 -27.56
CA VAL A 363 5.01 -22.74 -26.10
C VAL A 363 4.94 -21.33 -25.51
N ALA A 364 5.81 -20.42 -25.94
CA ALA A 364 5.85 -19.06 -25.42
C ALA A 364 4.58 -18.26 -25.74
N ILE A 365 4.08 -18.34 -26.98
CA ILE A 365 2.80 -17.72 -27.37
C ILE A 365 1.63 -18.35 -26.60
N PHE A 366 1.64 -19.67 -26.39
CA PHE A 366 0.61 -20.35 -25.60
C PHE A 366 0.60 -19.87 -24.16
N PHE A 367 1.77 -19.80 -23.52
CA PHE A 367 1.89 -19.27 -22.17
C PHE A 367 1.42 -17.83 -22.09
N HIS A 368 1.71 -16.99 -23.09
CA HIS A 368 1.19 -15.63 -23.15
C HIS A 368 -0.35 -15.60 -23.22
N GLY A 369 -0.97 -16.32 -24.16
CA GLY A 369 -2.43 -16.38 -24.26
C GLY A 369 -3.10 -16.92 -22.98
N VAL A 370 -2.55 -17.99 -22.41
CA VAL A 370 -3.06 -18.63 -21.19
C VAL A 370 -2.97 -17.70 -19.98
N THR A 371 -1.82 -17.06 -19.76
CA THR A 371 -1.62 -16.15 -18.61
C THR A 371 -2.33 -14.82 -18.80
N TYR A 372 -2.53 -14.38 -20.03
CA TYR A 372 -3.44 -13.30 -20.35
C TYR A 372 -4.86 -13.63 -19.84
N SER A 373 -5.40 -14.75 -20.32
CA SER A 373 -6.78 -15.18 -20.04
C SER A 373 -7.02 -15.61 -18.59
N PHE A 374 -5.99 -16.09 -17.90
CA PHE A 374 -6.11 -16.54 -16.51
C PHE A 374 -6.42 -15.40 -15.53
N ALA A 375 -5.78 -14.24 -15.69
CA ALA A 375 -5.97 -13.12 -14.76
C ALA A 375 -5.63 -11.74 -15.34
N THR A 376 -4.61 -11.65 -16.20
CA THR A 376 -4.11 -10.36 -16.72
C THR A 376 -5.19 -9.58 -17.46
N GLY A 377 -5.84 -10.20 -18.44
CA GLY A 377 -6.99 -9.63 -19.13
C GLY A 377 -8.13 -9.38 -18.14
N PRO A 378 -8.75 -10.44 -17.60
CA PRO A 378 -9.98 -10.30 -16.82
C PRO A 378 -9.92 -9.22 -15.74
N ILE A 379 -8.86 -9.16 -14.92
CA ILE A 379 -8.73 -8.19 -13.84
C ILE A 379 -8.59 -6.77 -14.38
N ALA A 380 -7.73 -6.54 -15.38
CA ALA A 380 -7.48 -5.21 -15.94
C ALA A 380 -8.77 -4.59 -16.49
N TRP A 381 -9.63 -5.39 -17.12
CA TRP A 381 -10.85 -4.93 -17.76
C TRP A 381 -11.89 -4.35 -16.79
N PHE A 382 -11.93 -4.80 -15.53
CA PHE A 382 -12.91 -4.31 -14.56
C PHE A 382 -12.33 -3.58 -13.33
N ILE A 383 -11.02 -3.68 -13.05
CA ILE A 383 -10.42 -3.11 -11.83
C ILE A 383 -10.60 -1.59 -11.74
N THR A 384 -10.65 -0.89 -12.87
CA THR A 384 -10.89 0.56 -12.91
C THR A 384 -12.19 0.94 -12.19
N ALA A 385 -13.26 0.15 -12.35
CA ALA A 385 -14.54 0.40 -11.70
C ALA A 385 -14.52 0.11 -10.19
N GLU A 386 -13.57 -0.68 -9.71
CA GLU A 386 -13.36 -0.94 -8.29
C GLU A 386 -12.47 0.13 -7.61
N LEU A 387 -11.70 0.88 -8.39
CA LEU A 387 -10.78 1.91 -7.90
C LEU A 387 -11.41 3.31 -7.80
N VAL A 388 -12.62 3.50 -8.33
CA VAL A 388 -13.30 4.80 -8.34
C VAL A 388 -14.71 4.73 -7.76
N PRO A 389 -15.20 5.82 -7.13
CA PRO A 389 -16.58 5.92 -6.66
C PRO A 389 -17.59 5.82 -7.80
N MET A 390 -18.81 5.42 -7.46
CA MET A 390 -19.88 5.09 -8.41
C MET A 390 -20.17 6.20 -9.42
N ASP A 391 -20.24 7.45 -8.97
CA ASP A 391 -20.49 8.63 -9.81
C ASP A 391 -19.47 8.82 -10.93
N PHE A 392 -18.25 8.28 -10.75
CA PHE A 392 -17.18 8.36 -11.72
C PHE A 392 -16.88 7.03 -12.42
N ARG A 393 -17.60 5.94 -12.11
CA ARG A 393 -17.31 4.60 -12.66
C ARG A 393 -17.49 4.55 -14.16
N ALA A 394 -18.68 4.90 -14.65
CA ALA A 394 -18.99 4.85 -16.07
C ALA A 394 -17.99 5.69 -16.88
N LEU A 395 -17.70 6.91 -16.40
CA LEU A 395 -16.73 7.79 -17.04
C LEU A 395 -15.30 7.24 -17.00
N SER A 396 -14.80 6.83 -15.83
CA SER A 396 -13.41 6.34 -15.67
C SER A 396 -13.17 5.07 -16.46
N GLN A 397 -14.15 4.17 -16.45
CA GLN A 397 -14.12 2.94 -17.21
C GLN A 397 -14.12 3.22 -18.72
N SER A 398 -14.96 4.13 -19.19
CA SER A 398 -15.00 4.52 -20.61
C SER A 398 -13.67 5.14 -21.07
N ILE A 399 -13.06 5.99 -20.23
CA ILE A 399 -11.72 6.55 -20.50
C ILE A 399 -10.68 5.42 -20.58
N ALA A 400 -10.68 4.48 -19.62
CA ALA A 400 -9.72 3.38 -19.59
C ALA A 400 -9.87 2.43 -20.79
N LEU A 401 -11.10 2.06 -21.14
CA LEU A 401 -11.41 1.19 -22.28
C LEU A 401 -11.07 1.89 -23.60
N SER A 402 -11.46 3.15 -23.79
CA SER A 402 -11.08 3.94 -24.96
C SER A 402 -9.57 4.04 -25.12
N PHE A 403 -8.85 4.32 -24.03
CA PHE A 403 -7.39 4.36 -24.04
C PHE A 403 -6.79 3.03 -24.51
N ASN A 404 -7.30 1.90 -24.00
CA ASN A 404 -6.87 0.58 -24.46
C ASN A 404 -7.09 0.42 -25.98
N GLN A 405 -8.26 0.80 -26.50
CA GLN A 405 -8.56 0.64 -27.93
C GLN A 405 -7.68 1.53 -28.82
N PHE A 406 -7.41 2.77 -28.41
CA PHE A 406 -6.49 3.64 -29.16
C PHE A 406 -5.05 3.12 -29.13
N ALA A 407 -4.60 2.64 -27.96
CA ALA A 407 -3.30 2.00 -27.85
C ALA A 407 -3.23 0.74 -28.73
N ALA A 408 -4.26 -0.10 -28.70
CA ALA A 408 -4.36 -1.30 -29.51
C ALA A 408 -4.36 -1.00 -31.02
N LEU A 409 -5.10 0.03 -31.46
CA LEU A 409 -5.11 0.49 -32.85
C LEU A 409 -3.69 0.85 -33.32
N ILE A 410 -3.01 1.72 -32.58
CA ILE A 410 -1.67 2.19 -32.93
C ILE A 410 -0.67 1.03 -32.92
N LEU A 411 -0.66 0.25 -31.84
CA LEU A 411 0.30 -0.84 -31.65
C LEU A 411 0.08 -1.94 -32.68
N THR A 412 -1.16 -2.34 -32.96
CA THR A 412 -1.48 -3.36 -33.97
C THR A 412 -1.06 -2.90 -35.36
N PHE A 413 -1.33 -1.64 -35.72
CA PHE A 413 -0.93 -1.07 -37.01
C PHE A 413 0.59 -1.04 -37.21
N ILE A 414 1.35 -0.72 -36.14
CA ILE A 414 2.81 -0.65 -36.18
C ILE A 414 3.48 -2.03 -36.08
N THR A 415 2.83 -3.01 -35.45
CA THR A 415 3.47 -4.29 -35.10
C THR A 415 4.02 -5.01 -36.32
N LEU A 416 3.20 -5.29 -37.34
CA LEU A 416 3.66 -6.08 -38.49
C LEU A 416 4.70 -5.34 -39.35
N PRO A 417 4.56 -4.03 -39.67
CA PRO A 417 5.61 -3.26 -40.33
C PRO A 417 6.94 -3.25 -39.57
N LEU A 418 6.91 -3.08 -38.24
CA LEU A 418 8.13 -3.08 -37.45
C LEU A 418 8.74 -4.50 -37.35
N TYR A 419 7.90 -5.53 -37.25
CA TYR A 419 8.32 -6.92 -37.29
C TYR A 419 8.97 -7.29 -38.63
N ASN A 420 8.56 -6.66 -39.75
CA ASN A 420 9.24 -6.83 -41.03
C ASN A 420 10.65 -6.24 -41.06
N LEU A 421 10.88 -5.18 -40.27
CA LEU A 421 12.15 -4.45 -40.28
C LEU A 421 13.17 -5.05 -39.32
N ILE A 422 12.74 -5.45 -38.12
CA ILE A 422 13.61 -5.90 -37.02
C ILE A 422 13.17 -7.23 -36.40
N GLU A 423 12.28 -7.98 -37.07
CA GLU A 423 11.83 -9.31 -36.65
C GLU A 423 11.23 -9.32 -35.23
N SER A 424 11.47 -10.38 -34.46
CA SER A 424 10.92 -10.53 -33.10
C SER A 424 11.37 -9.43 -32.13
N TRP A 425 12.46 -8.70 -32.42
CA TRP A 425 12.86 -7.54 -31.62
C TRP A 425 11.82 -6.43 -31.60
N ALA A 426 10.91 -6.37 -32.59
CA ALA A 426 9.80 -5.41 -32.60
C ALA A 426 8.93 -5.50 -31.34
N LEU A 427 8.81 -6.68 -30.73
CA LEU A 427 7.98 -6.89 -29.54
C LEU A 427 8.56 -6.26 -28.27
N VAL A 428 9.88 -5.99 -28.24
CA VAL A 428 10.58 -5.45 -27.08
C VAL A 428 10.18 -4.00 -26.77
N PRO A 429 10.37 -3.02 -27.69
CA PRO A 429 9.98 -1.64 -27.43
C PRO A 429 8.46 -1.44 -27.47
N LEU A 430 7.72 -2.24 -28.24
CA LEU A 430 6.27 -2.09 -28.38
C LEU A 430 5.51 -2.59 -27.15
N PHE A 431 5.95 -3.69 -26.54
CA PHE A 431 5.17 -4.38 -25.48
C PHE A 431 5.99 -4.65 -24.22
N ILE A 432 7.13 -5.32 -24.32
CA ILE A 432 7.87 -5.81 -23.14
C ILE A 432 8.31 -4.65 -22.23
N ILE A 433 8.97 -3.63 -22.79
CA ILE A 433 9.46 -2.48 -22.00
C ILE A 433 8.29 -1.72 -21.34
N PRO A 434 7.24 -1.29 -22.07
CA PRO A 434 6.07 -0.66 -21.45
C PRO A 434 5.43 -1.52 -20.35
N MET A 435 5.24 -2.82 -20.59
CA MET A 435 4.64 -3.73 -19.62
C MET A 435 5.47 -3.84 -18.32
N ILE A 436 6.80 -3.89 -18.42
CA ILE A 436 7.68 -3.90 -17.23
C ILE A 436 7.51 -2.62 -16.42
N PHE A 437 7.50 -1.44 -17.06
CA PHE A 437 7.28 -0.17 -16.35
C PHE A 437 5.91 -0.12 -15.68
N CYS A 438 4.87 -0.57 -16.38
CA CYS A 438 3.52 -0.68 -15.82
C CYS A 438 3.49 -1.61 -14.59
N LEU A 439 4.14 -2.77 -14.66
CA LEU A 439 4.22 -3.73 -13.55
C LEU A 439 4.93 -3.16 -12.33
N ILE A 440 6.06 -2.47 -12.53
CA ILE A 440 6.80 -1.80 -11.44
C ILE A 440 5.89 -0.77 -10.78
N TYR A 441 5.20 0.06 -11.56
CA TYR A 441 4.31 1.08 -11.01
C TYR A 441 3.14 0.47 -10.23
N LEU A 442 2.49 -0.56 -10.78
CA LEU A 442 1.39 -1.27 -10.13
C LEU A 442 1.84 -1.98 -8.86
N TYR A 443 3.04 -2.55 -8.84
CA TYR A 443 3.60 -3.19 -7.65
C TYR A 443 3.62 -2.22 -6.45
N PHE A 444 4.03 -0.98 -6.67
CA PHE A 444 4.09 0.02 -5.59
C PHE A 444 2.75 0.69 -5.26
N ASN A 445 1.84 0.82 -6.22
CA ASN A 445 0.70 1.74 -6.08
C ASN A 445 -0.69 1.09 -6.16
N LEU A 446 -0.82 -0.14 -6.69
CA LEU A 446 -2.12 -0.80 -6.82
C LEU A 446 -2.60 -1.30 -5.43
N PRO A 447 -3.76 -0.83 -4.91
CA PRO A 447 -4.31 -1.32 -3.65
C PRO A 447 -4.98 -2.69 -3.83
N GLU A 448 -5.27 -3.38 -2.72
CA GLU A 448 -6.10 -4.58 -2.72
C GLU A 448 -7.59 -4.20 -2.79
N THR A 449 -8.34 -4.84 -3.70
CA THR A 449 -9.79 -4.60 -3.89
C THR A 449 -10.66 -5.79 -3.48
N LYS A 450 -10.07 -6.97 -3.20
CA LYS A 450 -10.84 -8.16 -2.83
C LYS A 450 -11.56 -8.03 -1.50
N HIS A 451 -12.88 -8.25 -1.53
CA HIS A 451 -13.77 -8.23 -0.36
C HIS A 451 -13.77 -6.89 0.40
N ARG A 452 -13.40 -5.81 -0.28
CA ARG A 452 -13.36 -4.47 0.30
C ARG A 452 -14.41 -3.59 -0.33
N ASP A 453 -14.97 -2.72 0.51
CA ASP A 453 -15.87 -1.69 0.05
C ASP A 453 -15.10 -0.51 -0.54
N ILE A 454 -15.79 0.28 -1.35
CA ILE A 454 -15.18 1.34 -2.16
C ILE A 454 -14.54 2.39 -1.26
N GLY A 455 -15.16 2.70 -0.11
CA GLY A 455 -14.62 3.63 0.87
C GLY A 455 -13.23 3.23 1.38
N GLU A 456 -13.00 1.94 1.63
CA GLU A 456 -11.70 1.43 2.08
C GLU A 456 -10.62 1.51 0.99
N VAL A 457 -10.99 1.20 -0.25
CA VAL A 457 -10.08 1.32 -1.41
C VAL A 457 -9.74 2.78 -1.65
N ILE A 458 -10.72 3.68 -1.56
CA ILE A 458 -10.52 5.12 -1.66
C ILE A 458 -9.63 5.62 -0.53
N ALA A 459 -9.79 5.13 0.70
CA ALA A 459 -8.92 5.49 1.82
C ALA A 459 -7.46 5.16 1.51
N ASP A 460 -7.17 3.99 0.91
CA ASP A 460 -5.82 3.63 0.48
C ASP A 460 -5.30 4.47 -0.69
N LEU A 461 -6.17 4.90 -1.61
CA LEU A 461 -5.79 5.82 -2.70
C LEU A 461 -5.58 7.27 -2.22
N LYS A 462 -6.34 7.68 -1.19
CA LYS A 462 -6.23 8.97 -0.49
C LYS A 462 -4.96 9.02 0.35
N LYS A 463 -4.53 7.90 0.94
CA LYS A 463 -3.27 7.81 1.71
C LYS A 463 -2.12 8.38 0.86
N ARG A 464 -1.65 9.57 1.21
CA ARG A 464 -0.27 9.96 0.91
C ARG A 464 0.64 9.10 1.80
N LYS A 465 1.88 8.88 1.38
CA LYS A 465 2.94 8.36 2.27
C LYS A 465 3.11 9.24 3.53
N SER A 466 2.56 10.47 3.54
CA SER A 466 2.42 11.33 4.73
C SER A 466 1.26 10.95 5.65
N ASP A 467 0.19 10.35 5.14
CA ASP A 467 -1.02 10.04 5.93
C ASP A 467 -0.92 8.68 6.63
N SER A 468 0.01 7.80 6.22
CA SER A 468 0.42 6.68 7.08
C SER A 468 1.06 7.18 8.38
N MET A 469 1.64 8.40 8.36
CA MET A 469 2.11 9.07 9.55
C MET A 469 0.92 9.54 10.41
N ALA A 470 -0.14 10.09 9.81
CA ALA A 470 -1.34 10.54 10.53
C ALA A 470 -2.25 9.39 11.03
N ALA A 471 -2.37 8.29 10.30
CA ALA A 471 -3.05 7.08 10.77
C ALA A 471 -2.25 6.39 11.89
N SER A 472 -0.91 6.50 11.88
CA SER A 472 -0.13 6.11 13.05
C SER A 472 -0.51 6.98 14.26
N ILE A 473 -0.87 8.25 14.10
CA ILE A 473 -1.27 9.13 15.22
C ILE A 473 -2.65 8.74 15.81
N GLN A 474 -3.48 7.95 15.11
CA GLN A 474 -4.84 7.61 15.60
C GLN A 474 -4.86 6.67 16.81
N HIS A 475 -3.83 5.84 17.02
CA HIS A 475 -3.79 4.94 18.20
C HIS A 475 -2.93 5.55 19.31
N GLU A 476 -3.52 5.68 20.51
CA GLU A 476 -2.83 6.24 21.68
C GLU A 476 -1.61 5.40 22.12
N GLY A 477 -1.52 4.13 21.72
CA GLY A 477 -0.40 3.22 22.01
C GLY A 477 -0.57 1.85 21.34
N LEU A 478 0.44 0.99 21.41
CA LEU A 478 0.38 -0.40 20.92
C LEU A 478 -0.65 -1.22 21.71
N GLU A 479 -0.82 -0.88 22.98
CA GLU A 479 -1.73 -1.50 23.93
C GLU A 479 -3.19 -1.33 23.51
N THR A 480 -3.54 -0.14 23.03
CA THR A 480 -4.86 0.16 22.47
C THR A 480 -5.13 -0.72 21.25
N ILE A 481 -4.15 -0.89 20.36
CA ILE A 481 -4.26 -1.77 19.18
C ILE A 481 -4.44 -3.24 19.58
N LEU A 482 -3.68 -3.72 20.57
CA LEU A 482 -3.79 -5.12 21.02
C LEU A 482 -5.15 -5.41 21.67
N ASN A 483 -5.74 -4.42 22.36
CA ASN A 483 -7.02 -4.56 23.06
C ASN A 483 -8.24 -4.29 22.15
N GLU A 484 -8.15 -3.36 21.20
CA GLU A 484 -9.26 -3.00 20.29
C GLU A 484 -9.57 -4.07 19.23
N ASN A 485 -8.59 -4.90 18.87
CA ASN A 485 -8.71 -5.84 17.75
C ASN A 485 -9.34 -7.20 18.10
N ASN A 486 -10.07 -7.34 19.22
CA ASN A 486 -10.75 -8.57 19.64
C ASN A 486 -9.88 -9.84 19.52
N LEU A 487 -8.58 -9.75 19.84
CA LEU A 487 -7.73 -10.94 19.94
C LEU A 487 -8.35 -11.87 20.99
N LYS A 488 -8.38 -13.18 20.69
CA LYS A 488 -8.76 -14.17 21.70
C LYS A 488 -7.81 -14.03 22.89
N SER A 489 -8.31 -14.29 24.10
CA SER A 489 -7.54 -14.14 25.34
C SER A 489 -6.20 -14.90 25.30
N GLU A 490 -6.16 -16.08 24.71
CA GLU A 490 -4.95 -16.88 24.53
C GLU A 490 -3.93 -16.22 23.58
N ASP A 491 -4.39 -15.74 22.42
CA ASP A 491 -3.55 -15.04 21.44
C ASP A 491 -3.00 -13.72 22.02
N LEU A 492 -3.79 -13.03 22.85
CA LEU A 492 -3.37 -11.81 23.53
C LEU A 492 -2.29 -12.09 24.58
N GLU A 493 -2.43 -13.14 25.40
CA GLU A 493 -1.39 -13.52 26.37
C GLU A 493 -0.09 -13.92 25.67
N GLU A 494 -0.18 -14.66 24.57
CA GLU A 494 0.99 -15.05 23.79
C GLU A 494 1.67 -13.86 23.12
N ALA A 495 0.88 -12.93 22.55
CA ALA A 495 1.39 -11.67 22.03
C ALA A 495 2.09 -10.87 23.14
N ILE A 496 1.50 -10.78 24.34
CA ILE A 496 2.11 -10.08 25.47
C ILE A 496 3.42 -10.76 25.90
N ARG A 497 3.47 -12.08 25.94
CA ARG A 497 4.68 -12.84 26.27
C ARG A 497 5.81 -12.57 25.27
N LEU A 498 5.51 -12.55 23.97
CA LEU A 498 6.51 -12.30 22.93
C LEU A 498 6.95 -10.82 22.90
N ILE A 499 6.00 -9.89 22.98
CA ILE A 499 6.26 -8.45 22.81
C ILE A 499 6.82 -7.83 24.09
N TYR A 500 6.31 -8.17 25.27
CA TYR A 500 6.71 -7.57 26.55
C TYR A 500 7.54 -8.51 27.44
N GLY A 501 7.68 -9.79 27.08
CA GLY A 501 8.39 -10.81 27.86
C GLY A 501 7.48 -11.53 28.86
N ARG A 502 6.57 -10.78 29.50
CA ARG A 502 5.47 -11.30 30.35
C ARG A 502 4.48 -10.18 30.67
N ARG A 503 3.28 -10.54 31.13
CA ARG A 503 2.34 -9.60 31.75
C ARG A 503 2.91 -9.16 33.11
N LEU A 504 3.15 -7.86 33.27
CA LEU A 504 3.62 -7.29 34.53
C LEU A 504 2.45 -7.02 35.48
N GLN A 505 2.73 -7.14 36.78
CA GLN A 505 1.78 -6.73 37.81
C GLN A 505 1.63 -5.21 37.79
N GLN A 506 0.38 -4.73 37.83
CA GLN A 506 0.09 -3.31 37.95
C GLN A 506 0.38 -2.83 39.38
N LEU A 507 1.04 -1.68 39.49
CA LEU A 507 1.28 -1.01 40.77
C LEU A 507 0.02 -0.26 41.18
N ALA A 508 -0.43 -0.44 42.42
CA ALA A 508 -1.52 0.34 42.97
C ALA A 508 -1.06 1.80 43.16
N ILE A 509 -1.78 2.72 42.52
CA ILE A 509 -1.58 4.17 42.65
C ILE A 509 -2.78 4.71 43.44
N ASP A 510 -2.50 5.58 44.41
CA ASP A 510 -3.53 6.19 45.25
C ASP A 510 -4.56 6.98 44.41
N SER A 511 -5.84 6.90 44.79
CA SER A 511 -6.92 7.55 44.04
C SER A 511 -6.74 9.06 43.95
N SER A 512 -6.19 9.71 44.98
CA SER A 512 -5.91 11.15 44.96
C SER A 512 -4.92 11.55 43.86
N VAL A 513 -3.98 10.66 43.53
CA VAL A 513 -3.00 10.91 42.46
C VAL A 513 -3.61 10.62 41.08
N LEU A 514 -4.50 9.63 40.99
CA LEU A 514 -5.28 9.38 39.77
C LEU A 514 -6.21 10.57 39.46
N ASP A 515 -6.85 11.13 40.47
CA ASP A 515 -7.70 12.32 40.36
C ASP A 515 -6.84 13.54 39.95
N LEU A 516 -5.68 13.74 40.59
CA LEU A 516 -4.73 14.79 40.19
C LEU A 516 -4.31 14.67 38.71
N ALA A 517 -4.06 13.45 38.24
CA ALA A 517 -3.70 13.18 36.85
C ALA A 517 -4.85 13.49 35.87
N LYS A 518 -6.07 13.11 36.25
CA LYS A 518 -7.28 13.37 35.48
C LYS A 518 -7.59 14.87 35.41
N ASP A 519 -7.55 15.58 36.53
CA ASP A 519 -7.87 17.00 36.64
C ASP A 519 -6.88 17.89 35.88
N ASN A 520 -5.66 17.38 35.64
CA ASN A 520 -4.59 18.08 34.94
C ASN A 520 -4.24 17.45 33.59
N ASP A 521 -5.08 16.58 33.04
CA ASP A 521 -4.92 15.98 31.70
C ASP A 521 -3.52 15.40 31.43
N PHE A 522 -3.12 14.40 32.21
CA PHE A 522 -1.96 13.58 31.90
C PHE A 522 -2.19 12.11 32.26
N GLN A 523 -1.52 11.20 31.55
CA GLN A 523 -1.57 9.78 31.85
C GLN A 523 -0.69 9.46 33.06
N ILE A 524 -1.17 8.63 33.99
CA ILE A 524 -0.32 8.02 35.00
C ILE A 524 -0.48 6.50 34.96
N SER A 525 0.62 5.75 35.03
CA SER A 525 0.61 4.28 34.96
C SER A 525 1.70 3.69 35.82
N GLY A 526 1.43 2.51 36.39
CA GLY A 526 2.25 1.90 37.43
C GLY A 526 2.47 0.40 37.21
N TYR A 527 3.70 -0.09 37.32
CA TYR A 527 4.02 -1.51 37.18
C TYR A 527 5.03 -2.01 38.22
N VAL A 528 5.15 -3.32 38.38
CA VAL A 528 6.09 -3.96 39.31
C VAL A 528 6.93 -5.01 38.59
N VAL A 529 8.26 -4.94 38.77
CA VAL A 529 9.22 -5.94 38.34
C VAL A 529 9.96 -6.48 39.57
N LYS A 530 9.72 -7.76 39.89
CA LYS A 530 10.28 -8.43 41.08
C LYS A 530 11.54 -9.22 40.75
N ALA A 531 12.39 -9.39 41.75
CA ALA A 531 13.46 -10.38 41.76
C ALA A 531 13.03 -11.61 42.59
N GLN A 532 13.76 -12.72 42.45
CA GLN A 532 13.64 -13.83 43.40
C GLN A 532 14.18 -13.41 44.77
N GLU A 533 13.63 -13.97 45.84
CA GLU A 533 14.10 -13.69 47.19
C GLU A 533 15.51 -14.29 47.40
N GLU A 534 16.45 -13.47 47.87
CA GLU A 534 17.81 -13.92 48.19
C GLU A 534 17.93 -14.22 49.70
N GLN A 535 18.57 -15.33 50.06
CA GLN A 535 18.80 -15.69 51.47
C GLN A 535 19.76 -14.73 52.18
N LEU A 536 20.73 -14.18 51.45
CA LEU A 536 21.82 -13.36 52.01
C LEU A 536 21.60 -11.86 51.85
N ARG A 537 20.62 -11.44 51.05
CA ARG A 537 20.39 -10.03 50.74
C ARG A 537 18.92 -9.70 50.79
N ARG A 538 18.63 -8.55 51.40
CA ARG A 538 17.29 -7.98 51.39
C ARG A 538 16.94 -7.52 49.96
N PRO A 539 15.66 -7.58 49.57
CA PRO A 539 15.16 -6.94 48.34
C PRO A 539 15.59 -5.48 48.26
N ARG A 540 16.10 -5.03 47.11
CA ARG A 540 16.49 -3.64 46.87
C ARG A 540 15.47 -2.98 45.95
N ARG A 541 14.28 -2.77 46.49
CA ARG A 541 13.14 -2.22 45.76
C ARG A 541 13.24 -0.72 45.64
N VAL A 542 13.09 -0.21 44.42
CA VAL A 542 13.16 1.20 44.09
C VAL A 542 12.03 1.55 43.13
N LYS A 543 11.30 2.63 43.39
CA LYS A 543 10.29 3.14 42.46
C LYS A 543 10.91 4.18 41.53
N VAL A 544 10.98 3.85 40.25
CA VAL A 544 11.58 4.66 39.20
C VAL A 544 10.47 5.27 38.34
N ALA A 545 10.54 6.57 38.07
CA ALA A 545 9.58 7.28 37.24
C ALA A 545 10.19 7.85 35.96
N ALA A 546 9.46 7.74 34.86
CA ALA A 546 9.72 8.41 33.60
C ALA A 546 8.63 9.44 33.33
N ILE A 547 9.02 10.67 32.99
CA ILE A 547 8.10 11.76 32.66
C ILE A 547 8.28 12.16 31.19
N GLN A 548 7.17 12.15 30.44
CA GLN A 548 7.08 12.69 29.09
C GLN A 548 6.07 13.84 29.05
N ASN A 549 6.37 14.90 28.28
CA ASN A 549 5.51 16.06 28.16
C ASN A 549 5.69 16.80 26.83
N LYS A 550 4.65 17.55 26.45
CA LYS A 550 4.68 18.55 25.38
C LYS A 550 5.31 19.85 25.87
N ILE A 551 5.70 20.72 24.93
CA ILE A 551 5.85 22.15 25.23
C ILE A 551 4.49 22.78 25.57
N VAL A 552 4.50 23.86 26.34
CA VAL A 552 3.27 24.48 26.87
C VAL A 552 2.85 25.70 26.05
N LEU A 553 3.79 26.60 25.76
CA LEU A 553 3.55 27.82 24.98
C LEU A 553 4.05 27.64 23.54
N PRO A 554 3.51 28.42 22.58
CA PRO A 554 4.04 28.45 21.22
C PRO A 554 5.53 28.81 21.19
N THR A 555 6.25 28.29 20.21
CA THR A 555 7.70 28.51 20.07
C THR A 555 8.07 29.98 19.79
N THR A 556 7.10 30.82 19.42
CA THR A 556 7.21 32.27 19.21
C THR A 556 7.15 33.09 20.51
N ALA A 557 6.78 32.50 21.65
CA ALA A 557 6.71 33.20 22.93
C ALA A 557 8.12 33.53 23.47
N PRO A 558 8.27 34.49 24.41
CA PRO A 558 9.57 34.77 25.03
C PRO A 558 10.20 33.54 25.70
N VAL A 559 11.52 33.34 25.54
CA VAL A 559 12.27 32.17 26.04
C VAL A 559 12.01 31.91 27.53
N VAL A 560 12.03 32.96 28.35
CA VAL A 560 11.77 32.85 29.80
C VAL A 560 10.37 32.36 30.07
N GLU A 561 9.34 32.89 29.39
CA GLU A 561 7.95 32.46 29.59
C GLU A 561 7.73 31.00 29.18
N GLN A 562 8.35 30.57 28.07
CA GLN A 562 8.31 29.18 27.63
C GLN A 562 8.91 28.25 28.71
N ARG A 563 10.10 28.57 29.23
CA ARG A 563 10.75 27.78 30.29
C ARG A 563 9.91 27.72 31.56
N GLU A 564 9.41 28.86 32.04
CA GLU A 564 8.60 28.92 33.27
C GLU A 564 7.26 28.17 33.13
N ALA A 565 6.65 28.21 31.95
CA ALA A 565 5.45 27.43 31.68
C ALA A 565 5.73 25.92 31.73
N ILE A 566 6.86 25.49 31.16
CA ILE A 566 7.28 24.09 31.21
C ILE A 566 7.68 23.69 32.65
N HIS A 567 8.37 24.55 33.42
CA HIS A 567 8.68 24.31 34.84
C HIS A 567 7.42 24.07 35.66
N ARG A 568 6.38 24.89 35.50
CA ARG A 568 5.09 24.69 36.19
C ARG A 568 4.45 23.36 35.80
N ARG A 569 4.42 23.03 34.51
CA ARG A 569 3.81 21.79 34.00
C ARG A 569 4.56 20.55 34.51
N VAL A 570 5.88 20.52 34.35
CA VAL A 570 6.70 19.37 34.75
C VAL A 570 6.83 19.28 36.26
N GLY A 571 6.84 20.40 36.99
CA GLY A 571 6.80 20.42 38.45
C GLY A 571 5.58 19.68 39.02
N LEU A 572 4.41 19.88 38.42
CA LEU A 572 3.19 19.14 38.75
C LEU A 572 3.34 17.63 38.46
N LEU A 573 3.93 17.25 37.33
CA LEU A 573 4.17 15.84 36.98
C LEU A 573 5.17 15.17 37.95
N ILE A 574 6.19 15.91 38.40
CA ILE A 574 7.15 15.45 39.42
C ILE A 574 6.45 15.27 40.76
N GLU A 575 5.58 16.21 41.16
CA GLU A 575 4.81 16.10 42.40
C GLU A 575 3.87 14.89 42.37
N ALA A 576 3.18 14.65 41.26
CA ALA A 576 2.37 13.45 41.06
C ALA A 576 3.20 12.16 41.13
N ALA A 577 4.39 12.14 40.51
CA ALA A 577 5.31 11.00 40.61
C ALA A 577 5.76 10.74 42.06
N ALA A 578 6.09 11.80 42.81
CA ALA A 578 6.47 11.73 44.21
C ALA A 578 5.32 11.23 45.10
N LEU A 579 4.10 11.71 44.89
CA LEU A 579 2.90 11.24 45.59
C LEU A 579 2.59 9.77 45.28
N ALA A 580 2.89 9.30 44.06
CA ALA A 580 2.86 7.87 43.70
C ALA A 580 4.02 7.05 44.31
N GLY A 581 4.92 7.70 45.04
CA GLY A 581 6.04 7.09 45.76
C GLY A 581 7.30 6.90 44.93
N ALA A 582 7.45 7.58 43.80
CA ALA A 582 8.71 7.55 43.04
C ALA A 582 9.88 8.04 43.90
N GLN A 583 11.04 7.41 43.75
CA GLN A 583 12.28 7.76 44.46
C GLN A 583 13.33 8.30 43.50
N VAL A 584 13.27 7.92 42.22
CA VAL A 584 14.11 8.42 41.15
C VAL A 584 13.24 8.84 39.99
N VAL A 585 13.34 10.09 39.54
CA VAL A 585 12.55 10.67 38.45
C VAL A 585 13.47 11.07 37.30
N GLY A 586 13.19 10.55 36.11
CA GLY A 586 13.84 10.94 34.86
C GLY A 586 12.94 11.84 34.01
N LEU A 587 13.51 12.92 33.50
CA LEU A 587 12.86 13.82 32.53
C LEU A 587 13.34 13.54 31.10
N GLN A 588 12.58 13.99 30.10
CA GLN A 588 12.93 13.87 28.69
C GLN A 588 14.12 14.76 28.28
N GLU A 589 14.64 14.58 27.06
CA GLU A 589 15.76 15.37 26.57
C GLU A 589 15.39 16.86 26.37
N ALA A 590 16.32 17.75 26.76
CA ALA A 590 16.21 19.20 26.62
C ALA A 590 14.82 19.69 27.09
N TRP A 591 14.37 19.19 28.24
CA TRP A 591 12.96 19.26 28.63
C TRP A 591 12.46 20.70 28.80
N THR A 592 13.36 21.64 29.05
CA THR A 592 13.09 23.06 29.30
C THR A 592 12.84 23.90 28.05
N MET A 593 12.97 23.34 26.86
CA MET A 593 12.87 24.07 25.59
C MET A 593 12.13 23.29 24.50
N PRO A 594 11.60 23.97 23.46
CA PRO A 594 11.30 23.35 22.18
C PRO A 594 12.56 22.73 21.58
N PHE A 595 12.41 21.64 20.83
CA PHE A 595 13.52 20.94 20.21
C PHE A 595 13.96 21.63 18.90
N ALA A 596 14.40 22.89 19.03
CA ALA A 596 14.62 23.82 17.94
C ALA A 596 15.84 23.52 17.05
N PHE A 597 16.57 22.43 17.30
CA PHE A 597 17.81 22.10 16.59
C PHE A 597 17.60 21.86 15.08
N CYS A 598 16.37 21.62 14.65
CA CYS A 598 16.00 21.54 13.23
C CYS A 598 16.15 22.84 12.47
N THR A 599 15.93 23.98 13.14
CA THR A 599 15.97 25.30 12.53
C THR A 599 17.41 25.68 12.14
N ARG A 600 18.40 25.14 12.88
CA ARG A 600 19.83 25.52 12.80
C ARG A 600 20.10 26.98 13.16
N GLU A 601 19.09 27.70 13.63
CA GLU A 601 19.22 29.08 14.08
C GLU A 601 19.90 29.13 15.45
N ARG A 602 20.76 30.12 15.68
CA ARG A 602 21.38 30.31 17.00
C ARG A 602 20.46 31.07 17.95
N LEU A 603 19.81 32.13 17.47
CA LEU A 603 18.91 32.97 18.27
C LEU A 603 17.45 32.69 17.91
N PRO A 604 16.54 32.72 18.90
CA PRO A 604 16.81 32.89 20.33
C PRO A 604 17.20 31.56 21.03
N TRP A 605 17.33 30.46 20.30
CA TRP A 605 17.41 29.10 20.87
C TRP A 605 18.59 28.85 21.82
N CYS A 606 19.75 29.47 21.59
CA CYS A 606 20.90 29.38 22.49
C CYS A 606 20.71 30.14 23.81
N GLU A 607 19.69 30.99 23.95
CA GLU A 607 19.33 31.65 25.23
C GLU A 607 18.67 30.69 26.21
N PHE A 608 18.17 29.53 25.75
CA PHE A 608 17.73 28.46 26.65
C PHE A 608 18.90 27.79 27.39
N ALA A 609 20.14 27.96 26.91
CA ALA A 609 21.31 27.36 27.53
C ALA A 609 21.61 28.00 28.89
N GLU A 610 21.78 27.17 29.93
CA GLU A 610 21.96 27.62 31.31
C GLU A 610 23.10 26.87 32.03
N SER A 611 23.60 27.43 33.14
CA SER A 611 24.59 26.73 33.97
C SER A 611 24.02 25.43 34.53
N ALA A 612 24.75 24.32 34.38
CA ALA A 612 24.32 23.01 34.89
C ALA A 612 24.07 22.99 36.41
N GLU A 613 24.86 23.73 37.18
CA GLU A 613 24.78 23.73 38.65
C GLU A 613 23.98 24.90 39.21
N ASN A 614 24.09 26.07 38.56
CA ASN A 614 23.57 27.33 39.08
C ASN A 614 22.40 27.92 38.25
N GLY A 615 22.02 27.24 37.17
CA GLY A 615 20.92 27.64 36.30
C GLY A 615 19.56 27.63 37.02
N PRO A 616 18.59 28.43 36.54
CA PRO A 616 17.27 28.53 37.14
C PRO A 616 16.57 27.16 37.22
N THR A 617 16.71 26.32 36.20
CA THR A 617 16.11 24.97 36.21
C THR A 617 16.68 24.08 37.30
N THR A 618 18.00 24.04 37.46
CA THR A 618 18.63 23.25 38.52
C THR A 618 18.19 23.74 39.89
N LYS A 619 18.16 25.07 40.13
CA LYS A 619 17.65 25.64 41.40
C LYS A 619 16.20 25.26 41.69
N PHE A 620 15.32 25.35 40.68
CA PHE A 620 13.94 24.91 40.78
C PHE A 620 13.83 23.44 41.19
N LEU A 621 14.57 22.55 40.51
CA LEU A 621 14.55 21.12 40.78
C LEU A 621 15.22 20.73 42.10
N LYS A 622 16.23 21.47 42.59
CA LYS A 622 16.82 21.24 43.93
C LYS A 622 15.75 21.36 45.01
N THR A 623 14.88 22.36 44.91
CA THR A 623 13.75 22.57 45.83
C THR A 623 12.77 21.40 45.80
N LEU A 624 12.40 20.92 44.60
CA LEU A 624 11.49 19.77 44.47
C LEU A 624 12.14 18.46 44.98
N ALA A 625 13.41 18.23 44.64
CA ALA A 625 14.15 17.06 45.08
C ALA A 625 14.22 16.98 46.60
N SER A 626 14.57 18.08 47.29
CA SER A 626 14.62 18.12 48.76
C SER A 626 13.24 18.07 49.40
N LYS A 627 12.23 18.74 48.82
CA LYS A 627 10.84 18.75 49.33
C LYS A 627 10.26 17.33 49.36
N HIS A 628 10.51 16.56 48.30
CA HIS A 628 9.92 15.24 48.12
C HIS A 628 10.85 14.08 48.48
N GLY A 629 12.13 14.34 48.76
CA GLY A 629 13.11 13.30 49.10
C GLY A 629 13.44 12.38 47.92
N ILE A 630 13.49 12.92 46.69
CA ILE A 630 13.64 12.16 45.44
C ILE A 630 14.89 12.58 44.65
N VAL A 631 15.49 11.63 43.94
CA VAL A 631 16.54 11.93 42.95
C VAL A 631 15.89 12.39 41.64
N ILE A 632 16.38 13.47 41.04
CA ILE A 632 15.88 13.99 39.75
C ILE A 632 17.01 14.04 38.73
N ILE A 633 16.76 13.51 37.53
CA ILE A 633 17.66 13.56 36.38
C ILE A 633 17.11 14.57 35.39
N SER A 634 17.86 15.65 35.15
CA SER A 634 17.44 16.83 34.39
C SER A 634 18.29 17.06 33.14
N PRO A 635 17.85 16.60 31.95
CA PRO A 635 18.52 16.88 30.69
C PRO A 635 18.20 18.28 30.16
N ILE A 636 19.21 19.13 30.08
CA ILE A 636 19.13 20.55 29.69
C ILE A 636 20.15 20.89 28.60
N LEU A 637 19.96 22.04 27.97
CA LEU A 637 21.02 22.71 27.22
C LEU A 637 21.91 23.44 28.23
N GLU A 638 23.15 22.98 28.39
CA GLU A 638 24.11 23.59 29.31
C GLU A 638 24.92 24.67 28.60
N ARG A 639 25.15 25.79 29.28
CA ARG A 639 26.20 26.76 28.95
C ARG A 639 27.33 26.63 29.97
N ASP A 640 28.52 26.25 29.50
CA ASP A 640 29.69 26.03 30.35
C ASP A 640 30.48 27.33 30.52
N GLU A 641 30.11 28.12 31.54
CA GLU A 641 30.73 29.41 31.85
C GLU A 641 32.24 29.32 32.13
N GLU A 642 32.73 28.15 32.58
CA GLU A 642 34.17 27.92 32.82
C GLU A 642 34.95 27.59 31.55
N LYS A 643 34.26 27.23 30.46
CA LYS A 643 34.84 26.88 29.16
C LYS A 643 34.34 27.80 28.07
N ASP A 644 34.54 29.10 28.24
CA ASP A 644 34.22 30.12 27.23
C ASP A 644 32.76 30.04 26.72
N GLU A 645 31.85 29.78 27.64
CA GLU A 645 30.41 29.64 27.39
C GLU A 645 30.01 28.58 26.35
N VAL A 646 30.85 27.56 26.13
CA VAL A 646 30.54 26.47 25.18
C VAL A 646 29.26 25.76 25.59
N ILE A 647 28.41 25.50 24.60
CA ILE A 647 27.12 24.85 24.80
C ILE A 647 27.27 23.32 24.76
N TRP A 648 26.53 22.62 25.61
CA TRP A 648 26.49 21.17 25.70
C TRP A 648 25.07 20.64 25.87
N ASN A 649 24.83 19.39 25.47
CA ASN A 649 23.64 18.65 25.87
C ASN A 649 23.97 17.79 27.09
N THR A 650 23.32 18.10 28.22
CA THR A 650 23.79 17.68 29.54
C THR A 650 22.65 17.22 30.43
N ALA A 651 22.81 16.06 31.07
CA ALA A 651 21.94 15.62 32.15
C ALA A 651 22.58 15.92 33.50
N VAL A 652 21.88 16.70 34.33
CA VAL A 652 22.25 17.01 35.71
C VAL A 652 21.57 16.01 36.65
N VAL A 653 22.32 15.44 37.60
CA VAL A 653 21.78 14.53 38.60
C VAL A 653 21.68 15.23 39.94
N ILE A 654 20.46 15.42 40.41
CA ILE A 654 20.13 16.10 41.67
C ILE A 654 19.73 15.04 42.69
N SER A 655 20.42 15.03 43.83
CA SER A 655 20.19 14.12 44.94
C SER A 655 18.88 14.44 45.66
N HIS A 656 18.33 13.43 46.33
CA HIS A 656 17.17 13.51 47.24
C HIS A 656 17.26 14.57 48.35
N ASN A 657 18.45 15.07 48.69
CA ASN A 657 18.65 16.17 49.64
C ASN A 657 18.77 17.54 48.96
N GLY A 658 18.53 17.62 47.65
CA GLY A 658 18.64 18.84 46.87
C GLY A 658 20.06 19.22 46.45
N ASN A 659 21.09 18.42 46.74
CA ASN A 659 22.45 18.69 46.24
C ASN A 659 22.65 18.17 44.81
N VAL A 660 23.42 18.88 43.99
CA VAL A 660 23.85 18.38 42.67
C VAL A 660 24.95 17.35 42.89
N ILE A 661 24.75 16.12 42.43
CA ILE A 661 25.76 15.04 42.51
C ILE A 661 26.81 15.25 41.41
N GLY A 662 26.35 15.67 40.23
CA GLY A 662 27.20 15.95 39.08
C GLY A 662 26.40 15.99 37.79
N LYS A 663 27.11 15.88 36.66
CA LYS A 663 26.54 15.96 35.31
C LYS A 663 27.12 14.92 34.37
N SER A 664 26.32 14.48 33.39
CA SER A 664 26.74 13.65 32.25
C SER A 664 26.43 14.40 30.95
N ARG A 665 27.34 14.36 29.98
CA ARG A 665 27.19 15.03 28.67
C ARG A 665 26.96 14.01 27.57
N LYS A 666 26.27 14.43 26.50
CA LYS A 666 25.91 13.56 25.37
C LYS A 666 27.17 13.08 24.64
N ASN A 667 27.44 11.77 24.69
CA ASN A 667 28.62 11.15 24.08
C ASN A 667 28.52 11.06 22.54
N HIS A 668 27.33 10.87 22.00
CA HIS A 668 27.09 10.68 20.57
C HIS A 668 26.12 11.73 20.05
N ILE A 669 26.59 12.57 19.12
CA ILE A 669 25.82 13.69 18.58
C ILE A 669 25.30 13.34 17.17
N PRO A 670 23.99 13.44 16.92
CA PRO A 670 23.44 13.18 15.59
C PRO A 670 23.77 14.31 14.60
N ARG A 671 23.81 13.92 13.33
CA ARG A 671 23.94 14.81 12.16
C ARG A 671 22.91 14.48 11.07
N VAL A 672 21.81 13.83 11.45
CA VAL A 672 20.88 13.16 10.52
C VAL A 672 19.57 13.94 10.40
N GLY A 673 19.19 14.28 9.17
CA GLY A 673 17.90 14.91 8.88
C GLY A 673 17.70 16.22 9.62
N ASP A 674 16.58 16.33 10.34
CA ASP A 674 16.27 17.50 11.17
C ASP A 674 17.04 17.52 12.51
N PHE A 675 17.69 16.44 12.92
CA PHE A 675 18.50 16.36 14.14
C PHE A 675 19.89 16.96 13.93
N ASN A 676 19.96 18.26 13.63
CA ASN A 676 21.19 18.99 13.34
C ASN A 676 21.92 19.47 14.61
N GLU A 677 21.94 18.62 15.64
CA GLU A 677 22.46 18.94 16.96
C GLU A 677 23.95 19.29 16.97
N SER A 678 24.74 18.69 16.07
CA SER A 678 26.17 19.02 15.91
C SER A 678 26.45 20.48 15.55
N THR A 679 25.43 21.23 15.12
CA THR A 679 25.53 22.68 14.94
C THR A 679 25.65 23.40 16.28
N TYR A 680 25.09 22.86 17.36
CA TYR A 680 24.94 23.53 18.64
C TYR A 680 26.00 23.12 19.67
N TYR A 681 26.40 21.85 19.71
CA TYR A 681 27.31 21.30 20.71
C TYR A 681 28.14 20.11 20.19
N MET A 682 29.25 19.83 20.89
CA MET A 682 30.24 18.80 20.54
C MET A 682 30.09 17.52 21.37
N GLU A 683 30.77 16.46 20.96
CA GLU A 683 30.86 15.19 21.69
C GLU A 683 31.47 15.38 23.10
N SER A 684 30.87 14.75 24.11
CA SER A 684 31.31 14.78 25.50
C SER A 684 32.73 14.27 25.72
N GLN A 685 33.44 14.89 26.66
CA GLN A 685 34.73 14.43 27.20
C GLN A 685 34.63 13.82 28.60
N LEU A 686 33.41 13.73 29.18
CA LEU A 686 33.19 13.25 30.55
C LEU A 686 33.12 11.71 30.66
N GLY A 687 33.19 11.00 29.53
CA GLY A 687 33.10 9.54 29.49
C GLY A 687 31.71 9.02 29.86
N HIS A 688 31.64 8.01 30.72
CA HIS A 688 30.40 7.30 31.05
C HIS A 688 30.17 7.28 32.58
N PRO A 689 29.97 8.45 33.21
CA PRO A 689 29.85 8.54 34.67
C PRO A 689 28.63 7.77 35.18
N VAL A 690 28.80 7.11 36.33
CA VAL A 690 27.73 6.44 37.07
C VAL A 690 27.59 7.11 38.43
N PHE A 691 26.37 7.52 38.74
CA PHE A 691 26.06 8.29 39.94
C PHE A 691 25.52 7.35 41.00
N GLU A 692 26.25 7.20 42.10
CA GLU A 692 25.77 6.46 43.27
C GLU A 692 24.82 7.34 44.08
N THR A 693 23.57 6.87 44.21
CA THR A 693 22.52 7.57 44.94
C THR A 693 22.00 6.69 46.08
N ALA A 694 21.18 7.27 46.97
CA ALA A 694 20.47 6.51 47.99
C ALA A 694 19.57 5.39 47.42
N PHE A 695 19.21 5.48 46.14
CA PHE A 695 18.26 4.59 45.47
C PHE A 695 18.91 3.76 44.33
N GLY A 696 20.24 3.62 44.35
CA GLY A 696 20.98 2.80 43.39
C GLY A 696 21.93 3.59 42.50
N ARG A 697 22.68 2.86 41.67
CA ARG A 697 23.68 3.42 40.74
C ARG A 697 23.07 3.72 39.38
N ILE A 698 23.14 4.99 38.97
CA ILE A 698 22.42 5.50 37.80
C ILE A 698 23.41 5.92 36.70
N GLY A 699 23.19 5.44 35.47
CA GLY A 699 23.81 5.98 34.25
C GLY A 699 22.80 6.79 33.43
N ILE A 700 23.28 7.69 32.57
CA ILE A 700 22.43 8.49 31.68
C ILE A 700 22.96 8.43 30.26
N ASN A 701 22.29 7.65 29.41
CA ASN A 701 22.56 7.56 27.99
C ASN A 701 21.68 8.55 27.22
N ILE A 702 22.20 9.72 26.87
CA ILE A 702 21.39 10.79 26.30
C ILE A 702 21.08 10.51 24.81
N CYS A 703 19.78 10.39 24.50
CA CYS A 703 19.16 10.38 23.17
C CYS A 703 19.84 9.52 22.12
N TYR A 704 20.62 10.11 21.20
CA TYR A 704 21.23 9.42 20.06
C TYR A 704 22.28 8.38 20.49
N GLY A 705 22.79 8.50 21.73
CA GLY A 705 23.57 7.43 22.34
C GLY A 705 22.82 6.11 22.49
N ARG A 706 21.48 6.09 22.33
CA ARG A 706 20.68 4.84 22.31
C ARG A 706 21.08 3.88 21.18
N HIS A 707 21.52 4.42 20.04
CA HIS A 707 21.89 3.64 18.86
C HIS A 707 23.28 2.96 18.97
N HIS A 708 24.00 3.22 20.06
CA HIS A 708 25.39 2.81 20.23
C HIS A 708 25.49 1.77 21.36
N PRO A 709 25.46 0.45 21.06
CA PRO A 709 25.54 -0.60 22.08
C PRO A 709 26.72 -0.44 23.04
N GLN A 710 27.87 0.02 22.54
CA GLN A 710 29.06 0.29 23.33
C GLN A 710 28.85 1.39 24.38
N ASN A 711 28.03 2.40 24.11
CA ASN A 711 27.74 3.47 25.07
C ASN A 711 26.97 2.92 26.27
N TRP A 712 25.95 2.09 26.02
CA TRP A 712 25.23 1.35 27.07
C TRP A 712 26.15 0.43 27.86
N MET A 713 27.00 -0.31 27.15
CA MET A 713 27.95 -1.26 27.73
C MET A 713 28.92 -0.58 28.69
N MET A 714 29.43 0.61 28.36
CA MET A 714 30.35 1.34 29.21
C MET A 714 29.71 1.83 30.51
N TYR A 715 28.46 2.33 30.50
CA TYR A 715 27.74 2.66 31.74
C TYR A 715 27.56 1.42 32.63
N ALA A 716 27.22 0.27 32.02
CA ALA A 716 27.05 -0.98 32.76
C ALA A 716 28.38 -1.55 33.30
N LEU A 717 29.49 -1.41 32.55
CA LEU A 717 30.85 -1.71 33.01
C LEU A 717 31.26 -0.86 34.20
N ASN A 718 30.87 0.41 34.21
CA ASN A 718 31.07 1.32 35.33
C ASN A 718 30.09 1.07 36.50
N GLY A 719 29.26 0.03 36.41
CA GLY A 719 28.46 -0.46 37.53
C GLY A 719 27.04 0.10 37.63
N ALA A 720 26.52 0.75 36.57
CA ALA A 720 25.12 1.19 36.54
C ALA A 720 24.15 0.01 36.79
N GLU A 721 23.10 0.28 37.58
CA GLU A 721 21.98 -0.63 37.84
C GLU A 721 20.73 -0.19 37.05
N ILE A 722 20.58 1.12 36.85
CA ILE A 722 19.54 1.75 36.04
C ILE A 722 20.23 2.70 35.05
N ILE A 723 19.89 2.62 33.77
CA ILE A 723 20.35 3.57 32.76
C ILE A 723 19.15 4.32 32.18
N PHE A 724 19.10 5.63 32.41
CA PHE A 724 18.09 6.49 31.81
C PHE A 724 18.47 6.88 30.40
N ASN A 725 17.50 6.88 29.50
CA ASN A 725 17.66 7.30 28.12
C ASN A 725 16.67 8.41 27.75
N PRO A 726 16.97 9.65 28.20
CA PRO A 726 16.18 10.82 27.81
C PRO A 726 16.39 11.10 26.33
N SER A 727 15.30 11.17 25.58
CA SER A 727 15.29 11.33 24.13
C SER A 727 14.27 12.37 23.68
N ALA A 728 14.52 12.95 22.51
CA ALA A 728 13.53 13.62 21.70
C ALA A 728 13.67 13.10 20.27
N THR A 729 12.70 12.30 19.81
CA THR A 729 12.73 11.71 18.47
C THR A 729 11.32 11.57 17.89
N VAL A 730 11.21 11.71 16.57
CA VAL A 730 9.94 11.81 15.82
C VAL A 730 9.63 10.54 15.05
N ASN A 731 8.36 10.40 14.64
CA ASN A 731 7.86 9.25 13.88
C ASN A 731 8.46 9.12 12.47
N GLY A 732 8.23 7.97 11.82
CA GLY A 732 8.67 7.68 10.45
C GLY A 732 9.81 6.66 10.38
N LEU A 733 11.02 7.03 10.82
CA LEU A 733 12.20 6.15 10.78
C LEU A 733 12.63 5.65 12.17
N SER A 734 12.47 6.47 13.22
CA SER A 734 13.00 6.15 14.55
C SER A 734 12.09 5.24 15.38
N GLU A 735 10.77 5.32 15.20
CA GLU A 735 9.82 4.69 16.12
C GLU A 735 9.91 3.15 16.12
N ALA A 736 10.21 2.55 14.96
CA ALA A 736 10.42 1.10 14.86
C ALA A 736 11.63 0.59 15.66
N LEU A 737 12.63 1.45 15.91
CA LEU A 737 13.81 1.13 16.69
C LEU A 737 13.56 1.26 18.20
N TRP A 738 12.61 2.12 18.60
CA TRP A 738 12.31 2.46 19.97
C TRP A 738 12.05 1.25 20.89
N PRO A 739 11.21 0.25 20.53
CA PRO A 739 10.98 -0.89 21.41
C PRO A 739 12.13 -1.89 21.47
N ILE A 740 13.17 -1.70 20.64
CA ILE A 740 14.28 -2.65 20.44
C ILE A 740 15.51 -2.20 21.21
N GLU A 741 16.01 -0.98 20.98
CA GLU A 741 17.37 -0.58 21.35
C GLU A 741 17.60 -0.54 22.87
N ALA A 742 16.79 0.22 23.61
CA ALA A 742 16.91 0.29 25.06
C ALA A 742 16.55 -1.06 25.73
N ARG A 743 15.62 -1.82 25.14
CA ARG A 743 15.29 -3.18 25.64
C ARG A 743 16.46 -4.13 25.46
N ASN A 744 17.12 -4.11 24.30
CA ASN A 744 18.32 -4.88 24.05
C ASN A 744 19.45 -4.48 25.00
N ALA A 745 19.62 -3.18 25.27
CA ALA A 745 20.61 -2.69 26.23
C ALA A 745 20.38 -3.23 27.64
N ALA A 746 19.13 -3.32 28.11
CA ALA A 746 18.80 -3.93 29.40
C ALA A 746 19.23 -5.41 29.46
N ILE A 747 18.92 -6.16 28.41
CA ILE A 747 19.24 -7.59 28.28
C ILE A 747 20.76 -7.82 28.22
N ALA A 748 21.44 -7.16 27.27
CA ALA A 748 22.87 -7.38 27.00
C ALA A 748 23.77 -6.99 28.19
N ASN A 749 23.29 -6.07 29.03
CA ASN A 749 24.08 -5.52 30.14
C ASN A 749 23.61 -5.95 31.53
N HIS A 750 22.46 -6.62 31.63
CA HIS A 750 21.80 -6.98 32.88
C HIS A 750 21.60 -5.76 33.81
N VAL A 751 20.96 -4.74 33.25
CA VAL A 751 20.56 -3.50 33.94
C VAL A 751 19.11 -3.18 33.63
N PHE A 752 18.49 -2.31 34.43
CA PHE A 752 17.25 -1.67 34.03
C PHE A 752 17.54 -0.52 33.05
N THR A 753 16.66 -0.32 32.08
CA THR A 753 16.70 0.86 31.19
C THR A 753 15.39 1.61 31.24
N VAL A 754 15.46 2.94 31.13
CA VAL A 754 14.31 3.84 31.20
C VAL A 754 14.30 4.69 29.94
N GLY A 755 13.56 4.28 28.91
CA GLY A 755 13.41 5.02 27.67
C GLY A 755 12.36 6.11 27.83
N ILE A 756 12.75 7.38 27.63
CA ILE A 756 11.86 8.54 27.80
C ILE A 756 11.89 9.35 26.51
N ASN A 757 10.74 9.53 25.86
CA ASN A 757 10.64 10.38 24.68
C ASN A 757 9.64 11.51 24.90
N ARG A 758 9.88 12.63 24.24
CA ARG A 758 8.96 13.75 24.13
C ARG A 758 7.63 13.34 23.47
N VAL A 759 6.58 14.13 23.68
CA VAL A 759 5.29 13.99 22.99
C VAL A 759 4.87 15.29 22.30
N GLY A 760 3.97 15.18 21.32
CA GLY A 760 3.36 16.31 20.63
C GLY A 760 4.09 16.74 19.37
N SER A 761 3.65 17.85 18.78
CA SER A 761 4.24 18.41 17.57
C SER A 761 4.61 19.87 17.83
N GLU A 762 5.74 20.30 17.29
CA GLU A 762 6.28 21.64 17.49
C GLU A 762 6.41 22.35 16.14
N GLU A 763 5.87 23.57 16.06
CA GLU A 763 5.96 24.45 14.89
C GLU A 763 6.85 25.64 15.22
N PHE A 764 7.75 26.01 14.31
CA PHE A 764 8.75 27.06 14.47
C PHE A 764 8.45 28.32 13.63
N PRO A 765 8.96 29.50 14.01
CA PRO A 765 8.61 30.76 13.32
C PRO A 765 9.01 30.78 11.84
N ASN A 766 10.21 30.26 11.54
CA ASN A 766 10.81 30.28 10.21
C ASN A 766 10.80 28.87 9.58
N GLU A 767 10.81 28.83 8.26
CA GLU A 767 10.87 27.58 7.51
C GLU A 767 12.28 26.98 7.56
N PHE A 768 12.37 25.65 7.68
CA PHE A 768 13.60 24.88 7.56
C PHE A 768 13.39 23.66 6.65
N THR A 769 14.49 22.99 6.29
CA THR A 769 14.47 21.81 5.42
C THR A 769 15.13 20.61 6.10
N SER A 770 14.56 19.42 5.91
CA SER A 770 15.05 18.17 6.51
C SER A 770 16.19 17.47 5.77
N GLY A 771 16.66 18.04 4.66
CA GLY A 771 17.71 17.42 3.84
C GLY A 771 17.27 16.17 3.06
N ASP A 772 15.96 15.97 2.87
CA ASP A 772 15.36 14.81 2.20
C ASP A 772 14.78 15.14 0.80
N GLY A 773 15.06 16.34 0.29
CA GLY A 773 14.56 16.84 -0.99
C GLY A 773 13.10 17.31 -0.98
N LYS A 774 12.42 17.31 0.19
CA LYS A 774 11.08 17.89 0.33
C LYS A 774 11.13 19.41 0.48
N PRO A 775 9.99 20.11 0.25
CA PRO A 775 9.89 21.56 0.47
C PRO A 775 10.18 21.97 1.92
N ALA A 776 10.59 23.22 2.07
CA ALA A 776 10.74 23.85 3.38
C ALA A 776 9.39 23.88 4.13
N HIS A 777 9.45 23.81 5.45
CA HIS A 777 8.28 23.74 6.32
C HIS A 777 8.62 24.25 7.72
N LYS A 778 7.58 24.46 8.55
CA LYS A 778 7.71 24.98 9.91
C LYS A 778 7.54 23.93 11.01
N VAL A 779 6.98 22.76 10.68
CA VAL A 779 6.62 21.72 11.65
C VAL A 779 7.69 20.62 11.68
N PHE A 780 8.36 20.42 12.82
CA PHE A 780 9.49 19.47 12.94
C PHE A 780 9.09 18.00 12.83
N GLY A 781 7.86 17.67 13.21
CA GLY A 781 7.36 16.30 13.23
C GLY A 781 6.65 15.99 14.54
N HIS A 782 6.12 14.77 14.65
CA HIS A 782 5.40 14.33 15.83
C HIS A 782 6.32 13.47 16.72
N PHE A 783 6.59 13.96 17.92
CA PHE A 783 7.23 13.18 18.98
C PHE A 783 6.23 12.17 19.53
N TYR A 784 6.62 10.90 19.52
CA TYR A 784 5.70 9.77 19.69
C TYR A 784 5.65 9.19 21.11
N GLY A 785 6.23 9.85 22.12
CA GLY A 785 6.19 9.40 23.51
C GLY A 785 6.59 7.94 23.67
N SER A 786 5.66 7.08 24.06
CA SER A 786 5.91 5.65 24.22
C SER A 786 7.01 5.34 25.25
N SER A 787 7.15 6.20 26.26
CA SER A 787 8.15 6.01 27.32
C SER A 787 7.89 4.69 28.05
N TYR A 788 8.93 3.93 28.33
CA TYR A 788 8.82 2.59 28.93
C TYR A 788 10.06 2.21 29.75
N ILE A 789 9.92 1.21 30.62
CA ILE A 789 11.01 0.67 31.44
C ILE A 789 11.25 -0.78 31.03
N ALA A 790 12.50 -1.12 30.70
CA ALA A 790 12.93 -2.47 30.37
C ALA A 790 13.78 -3.09 31.49
N ALA A 791 13.54 -4.36 31.75
CA ALA A 791 14.18 -5.14 32.80
C ALA A 791 15.30 -6.05 32.24
N PRO A 792 16.28 -6.43 33.07
CA PRO A 792 17.41 -7.25 32.65
C PRO A 792 17.05 -8.70 32.29
N ASP A 793 15.85 -9.17 32.66
CA ASP A 793 15.33 -10.50 32.30
C ASP A 793 14.62 -10.50 30.94
N GLY A 794 14.66 -9.39 30.20
CA GLY A 794 14.00 -9.20 28.91
C GLY A 794 12.54 -8.77 29.00
N SER A 795 11.95 -8.73 30.19
CA SER A 795 10.62 -8.16 30.38
C SER A 795 10.62 -6.63 30.27
N ARG A 796 9.49 -6.01 29.94
CA ARG A 796 9.35 -4.54 29.90
C ARG A 796 7.93 -4.10 30.21
N THR A 797 7.77 -2.85 30.61
CA THR A 797 6.46 -2.23 30.74
C THR A 797 5.84 -1.98 29.35
N PRO A 798 4.50 -1.89 29.31
CA PRO A 798 3.79 -1.12 28.30
C PRO A 798 4.38 0.29 28.11
N GLY A 799 4.21 0.84 26.92
CA GLY A 799 4.56 2.24 26.64
C GLY A 799 3.50 3.20 27.19
N LEU A 800 3.90 4.40 27.60
CA LEU A 800 2.97 5.51 27.76
C LEU A 800 2.39 5.96 26.40
N SER A 801 1.38 6.82 26.46
CA SER A 801 0.71 7.38 25.29
C SER A 801 1.69 7.98 24.29
N ARG A 802 1.32 7.90 23.02
CA ARG A 802 2.06 8.54 21.93
C ARG A 802 1.82 10.04 21.81
N SER A 803 0.74 10.53 22.42
CA SER A 803 0.25 11.88 22.22
C SER A 803 -0.05 12.65 23.50
N LYS A 804 -0.10 12.00 24.67
CA LYS A 804 -0.40 12.65 25.96
C LYS A 804 0.85 12.81 26.82
N ASP A 805 0.87 13.87 27.62
CA ASP A 805 1.79 13.97 28.74
C ASP A 805 1.57 12.79 29.68
N GLY A 806 2.61 12.34 30.38
CA GLY A 806 2.42 11.27 31.34
C GLY A 806 3.59 10.92 32.23
N VAL A 807 3.25 10.16 33.27
CA VAL A 807 4.13 9.66 34.32
C VAL A 807 4.03 8.14 34.38
N LEU A 808 5.13 7.46 34.10
CA LEU A 808 5.24 6.00 34.24
C LEU A 808 6.05 5.69 35.49
N ILE A 809 5.46 5.01 36.47
CA ILE A 809 6.15 4.53 37.66
C ILE A 809 6.36 3.02 37.55
N CYS A 810 7.57 2.54 37.86
CA CYS A 810 7.82 1.12 38.03
C CYS A 810 8.58 0.83 39.33
N GLU A 811 8.02 -0.02 40.19
CA GLU A 811 8.76 -0.62 41.29
C GLU A 811 9.66 -1.72 40.74
N VAL A 812 10.98 -1.53 40.81
CA VAL A 812 11.99 -2.47 40.35
C VAL A 812 12.81 -2.99 41.52
N ASP A 813 13.10 -4.29 41.55
CA ASP A 813 14.08 -4.85 42.48
C ASP A 813 15.47 -4.92 41.83
N LEU A 814 16.41 -4.11 42.32
CA LEU A 814 17.76 -4.00 41.76
C LEU A 814 18.57 -5.29 41.91
N ASN A 815 18.17 -6.22 42.79
CA ASN A 815 18.80 -7.53 42.89
C ASN A 815 18.63 -8.36 41.60
N LEU A 816 17.59 -8.09 40.79
CA LEU A 816 17.38 -8.77 39.50
C LEU A 816 18.56 -8.59 38.54
N CYS A 817 19.27 -7.46 38.63
CA CYS A 817 20.49 -7.22 37.84
C CYS A 817 21.57 -8.26 38.14
N ARG A 818 21.74 -8.68 39.40
CA ARG A 818 22.71 -9.74 39.75
C ARG A 818 22.19 -11.11 39.35
N GLN A 819 20.93 -11.43 39.67
CA GLN A 819 20.34 -12.74 39.39
C GLN A 819 20.42 -13.10 37.90
N THR A 820 20.16 -12.13 37.03
CA THR A 820 20.27 -12.32 35.57
C THR A 820 21.72 -12.43 35.09
N LYS A 821 22.67 -11.70 35.69
CA LYS A 821 24.12 -11.86 35.43
C LYS A 821 24.58 -13.28 35.74
N ASP A 822 24.17 -13.81 36.89
CA ASP A 822 24.57 -15.14 37.34
C ASP A 822 23.90 -16.24 36.51
N SER A 823 22.61 -16.07 36.16
CA SER A 823 21.86 -17.05 35.39
C SER A 823 22.30 -17.18 33.92
N TRP A 824 22.66 -16.07 33.27
CA TRP A 824 22.99 -16.05 31.83
C TRP A 824 24.49 -15.92 31.56
N GLY A 825 25.26 -15.34 32.49
CA GLY A 825 26.70 -15.27 32.39
C GLY A 825 27.25 -14.29 31.34
N PHE A 826 26.45 -13.37 30.75
CA PHE A 826 26.94 -12.50 29.68
C PHE A 826 28.14 -11.65 30.12
N ARG A 827 28.14 -11.12 31.34
CA ARG A 827 29.29 -10.35 31.88
C ARG A 827 30.53 -11.22 32.04
N MET A 828 30.38 -12.50 32.36
CA MET A 828 31.47 -13.45 32.51
C MET A 828 32.06 -13.84 31.15
N THR A 829 31.21 -13.95 30.11
CA THR A 829 31.59 -14.39 28.76
C THR A 829 31.84 -13.24 27.77
N GLN A 830 31.92 -12.01 28.27
CA GLN A 830 32.00 -10.79 27.45
C GLN A 830 33.31 -10.62 26.67
N ARG A 831 34.42 -11.28 27.09
CA ARG A 831 35.74 -11.22 26.41
C ARG A 831 36.23 -9.80 26.11
N LEU A 832 36.18 -8.92 27.12
CA LEU A 832 36.52 -7.50 26.98
C LEU A 832 37.95 -7.25 26.52
N ASP A 833 38.88 -8.13 26.91
CA ASP A 833 40.28 -8.12 26.50
C ASP A 833 40.42 -8.30 24.98
N LEU A 834 39.68 -9.25 24.41
CA LEU A 834 39.64 -9.49 22.98
C LEU A 834 39.06 -8.27 22.25
N TYR A 835 37.85 -7.85 22.62
CA TYR A 835 37.18 -6.73 21.95
C TYR A 835 37.96 -5.42 22.10
N GLY A 836 38.56 -5.17 23.26
CA GLY A 836 39.41 -4.01 23.48
C GLY A 836 40.59 -3.96 22.52
N LYS A 837 41.27 -5.10 22.31
CA LYS A 837 42.35 -5.21 21.33
C LYS A 837 41.87 -5.05 19.89
N GLU A 838 40.78 -5.72 19.51
CA GLU A 838 40.26 -5.69 18.14
C GLU A 838 39.70 -4.32 17.76
N ILE A 839 38.98 -3.65 18.66
CA ILE A 839 38.47 -2.28 18.44
C ILE A 839 39.65 -1.30 18.33
N SER A 840 40.68 -1.44 19.17
CA SER A 840 41.87 -0.60 19.10
C SER A 840 42.62 -0.76 17.77
N GLU A 841 42.71 -1.99 17.26
CA GLU A 841 43.29 -2.25 15.94
C GLU A 841 42.42 -1.67 14.81
N ALA A 842 41.10 -1.87 14.90
CA ALA A 842 40.14 -1.39 13.91
C ALA A 842 40.04 0.16 13.84
N ALA A 843 40.39 0.85 14.93
CA ALA A 843 40.40 2.31 15.00
C ALA A 843 41.61 2.95 14.30
N LYS A 844 42.62 2.18 13.89
CA LYS A 844 43.81 2.71 13.21
C LYS A 844 43.48 3.15 11.77
N PRO A 845 44.07 4.26 11.28
CA PRO A 845 43.83 4.74 9.91
C PRO A 845 44.19 3.74 8.79
N ASP A 846 45.14 2.85 9.05
CA ASP A 846 45.67 1.86 8.10
C ASP A 846 45.06 0.46 8.28
N TYR A 847 44.01 0.33 9.10
CA TYR A 847 43.37 -0.94 9.39
C TYR A 847 42.90 -1.64 8.11
N ARG A 848 43.30 -2.91 7.96
CA ARG A 848 42.80 -3.81 6.91
C ARG A 848 41.82 -4.80 7.54
N PRO A 849 40.53 -4.78 7.13
CA PRO A 849 39.57 -5.75 7.62
C PRO A 849 40.03 -7.19 7.37
N LYS A 850 39.81 -8.07 8.35
CA LYS A 850 40.10 -9.50 8.26
C LYS A 850 39.12 -10.19 7.29
N ILE A 851 39.32 -10.01 5.98
CA ILE A 851 38.50 -10.60 4.91
C ILE A 851 39.28 -11.74 4.26
N ILE A 852 38.73 -12.95 4.31
CA ILE A 852 39.28 -14.13 3.63
C ILE A 852 38.60 -14.21 2.25
N ARG A 853 39.40 -14.20 1.17
CA ARG A 853 38.91 -14.32 -0.21
C ARG A 853 39.24 -15.70 -0.76
N GLU A 854 38.38 -16.19 -1.64
CA GLU A 854 38.63 -17.38 -2.47
C GLU A 854 39.86 -17.11 -3.35
N GLN A 855 40.79 -18.06 -3.40
CA GLN A 855 42.07 -17.96 -4.13
C GLN A 855 41.93 -18.40 -5.58
#